data_AF-A0AAJ1Q5C3-F1
#
_entry.id   AF-A0AAJ1Q5C3-F1
#
_cell.length_a   1.000
_cell.length_b   1.000
_cell.length_c   1.000
_cell.angle_alpha   90.00
_cell.angle_beta   90.00
_cell.angle_gamma   90.00
#
_symmetry.space_group_name_H-M   'P 1'
#
loop_
_entity.id
_entity.type
_entity.pdbx_description
1 polymer ?
#
loop_
_entity_poly.entity_id
_entity_poly.type
_entity_poly.pdbx_seq_one_letter_code
_entity_poly.pdbx_strand_id
1 'polypeptide(L)'
;MNQNKLVFSIKDLALLWQSTVGIEKESLRVTENNQIALTDHPRDWGDRSFHPYLQTDFSESQIELITPPESNSKDILNWLQALHQITYLRLNESDYVERLWPNSMPPSLDHLNKVRPAQLLNSQERHYREYLTDKYGKDVQLLSGIHYNFQINPQLMEQKLKESITTNSESDYIKSKNELYMAFMRKYLYYRWGLTYLLAASPYVDFRYQTKLHGKPHEAVMRSVRQSRYGYKNDDAVTISYQSLEAYINSLESHVKSGRLLLEKELYRDVRMRGSHSVRDLLKEGISYLEFRNFDLNPFTPCGISKEDLDFIKIWIIALLLIDIDFSDQDLELADQRNQSTAEDHPLSNLRQADLLQPLLEMLSSIGLELDRLNATSYYTELVQDKLIQINHPERTRAGFLYNKTPDYTSYQQFMSEIAQLNQKEFLHSPYLLHGFEDLELSTQDLCKKAIELGLKVDWIDPKDQLLRLTYQDHHEFVRNANMTRFDSQVSYFIMDNKLATKKILKEQGLFVPSGQIFDQQTQAKAYYPQVKSKPIVIKPKNTNYGIGITIFNQAYSEADYCEAITEAFKHDQEILVEDYIEGTEIRFYLLNHQLLAACERQPAQVYGDGLHTIDELIDLENQNPLRGKDHRAPMTLLEKGKLEKITLKEQGLDFSSIPQTGQKVYLRRNSNVSSGGIAIDRTDAIHQSYIDYAIQASRALEANFCGVDMIIRDYHHQPKQEGDYAIIEANYNPMASLHLFPGKGKSHDLSLHTLYFLFPELKA
;
A
#
# COMPACT_ATOMS: atom_id res chain seq x y z
N MET A 1 31.52 -4.50 36.04
CA MET A 1 31.24 -3.45 35.04
C MET A 1 30.52 -2.33 35.78
N ASN A 2 30.93 -1.08 35.60
CA ASN A 2 30.32 0.07 36.26
C ASN A 2 28.80 0.06 36.02
N GLN A 3 28.03 -0.07 37.09
CA GLN A 3 26.58 0.12 37.07
C GLN A 3 26.30 1.58 36.68
N ASN A 4 25.41 1.77 35.71
CA ASN A 4 24.88 3.06 35.23
C ASN A 4 25.88 3.99 34.55
N LYS A 5 26.32 3.63 33.34
CA LYS A 5 26.70 4.65 32.35
C LYS A 5 25.70 4.55 31.19
N LEU A 6 24.98 5.64 30.94
CA LEU A 6 24.16 5.82 29.74
C LEU A 6 24.95 5.41 28.48
N VAL A 7 24.39 4.49 27.70
CA VAL A 7 24.98 4.04 26.43
C VAL A 7 24.84 5.13 25.36
N PHE A 8 23.74 5.89 25.41
CA PHE A 8 23.41 6.94 24.46
C PHE A 8 23.28 8.30 25.14
N SER A 9 23.47 9.35 24.36
CA SER A 9 23.27 10.74 24.76
C SER A 9 22.42 11.49 23.74
N ILE A 10 21.96 12.70 24.09
CA ILE A 10 21.19 13.54 23.15
C ILE A 10 21.95 13.84 21.85
N LYS A 11 23.29 13.76 21.85
CA LYS A 11 24.12 13.94 20.65
C LYS A 11 23.93 12.80 19.62
N ASP A 12 23.45 11.65 20.07
CA ASP A 12 23.18 10.48 19.24
C ASP A 12 21.77 10.49 18.65
N LEU A 13 20.96 11.53 18.95
CA LEU A 13 19.55 11.62 18.59
C LEU A 13 19.29 11.47 17.09
N ALA A 14 20.13 12.06 16.23
CA ALA A 14 19.95 11.94 14.78
C ALA A 14 19.99 10.47 14.30
N LEU A 15 20.88 9.66 14.87
CA LEU A 15 21.01 8.24 14.53
C LEU A 15 19.97 7.38 15.27
N LEU A 16 19.60 7.74 16.50
CA LEU A 16 18.49 7.11 17.21
C LEU A 16 17.16 7.35 16.50
N TRP A 17 16.96 8.51 15.88
CA TRP A 17 15.77 8.82 15.08
C TRP A 17 15.71 8.01 13.78
N GLN A 18 16.84 7.45 13.31
CA GLN A 18 16.89 6.50 12.19
C GLN A 18 16.63 5.05 12.60
N SER A 19 16.35 4.78 13.89
CA SER A 19 15.87 3.47 14.35
C SER A 19 14.59 3.06 13.61
N THR A 20 14.42 1.77 13.36
CA THR A 20 13.29 1.25 12.57
C THR A 20 12.10 0.88 13.45
N VAL A 21 10.91 1.04 12.87
CA VAL A 21 9.63 0.75 13.49
C VAL A 21 8.80 -0.11 12.54
N GLY A 22 8.30 -1.24 13.01
CA GLY A 22 7.25 -2.03 12.35
C GLY A 22 5.94 -1.93 13.13
N ILE A 23 4.81 -2.01 12.44
CA ILE A 23 3.48 -1.98 13.07
C ILE A 23 2.74 -3.26 12.74
N GLU A 24 2.13 -3.86 13.76
CA GLU A 24 1.10 -4.89 13.61
C GLU A 24 -0.21 -4.28 14.09
N LYS A 25 -1.24 -4.32 13.26
CA LYS A 25 -2.55 -3.73 13.55
C LYS A 25 -3.63 -4.79 13.43
N GLU A 26 -4.25 -5.11 14.55
CA GLU A 26 -5.35 -6.05 14.61
C GLU A 26 -6.69 -5.32 14.43
N SER A 27 -7.67 -5.96 13.80
CA SER A 27 -9.04 -5.45 13.75
C SER A 27 -10.02 -6.57 13.44
N LEU A 28 -11.19 -6.52 14.08
CA LEU A 28 -12.29 -7.43 13.78
C LEU A 28 -13.00 -7.01 12.49
N ARG A 29 -13.21 -7.99 11.61
CA ARG A 29 -14.17 -7.90 10.52
C ARG A 29 -15.59 -7.94 11.08
N VAL A 30 -16.41 -7.01 10.64
CA VAL A 30 -17.80 -6.88 11.05
C VAL A 30 -18.70 -6.74 9.84
N THR A 31 -19.92 -7.25 9.99
CA THR A 31 -21.02 -7.09 9.03
C THR A 31 -21.54 -5.66 9.01
N GLU A 32 -22.40 -5.33 8.05
CA GLU A 32 -23.09 -4.03 8.01
C GLU A 32 -23.90 -3.71 9.28
N ASN A 33 -24.35 -4.74 10.00
CA ASN A 33 -25.09 -4.62 11.26
C ASN A 33 -24.17 -4.62 12.50
N ASN A 34 -22.86 -4.41 12.32
CA ASN A 34 -21.83 -4.38 13.37
C ASN A 34 -21.69 -5.68 14.17
N GLN A 35 -22.20 -6.80 13.64
CA GLN A 35 -21.94 -8.13 14.19
C GLN A 35 -20.58 -8.63 13.69
N ILE A 36 -19.86 -9.41 14.50
CA ILE A 36 -18.60 -10.03 14.09
C ILE A 36 -18.84 -10.94 12.89
N ALA A 37 -18.04 -10.78 11.83
CA ALA A 37 -18.16 -11.58 10.62
C ALA A 37 -17.84 -13.06 10.91
N LEU A 38 -18.60 -13.99 10.32
CA LEU A 38 -18.40 -15.43 10.52
C LEU A 38 -17.82 -16.14 9.30
N THR A 39 -17.62 -15.40 8.21
CA THR A 39 -17.01 -15.82 6.95
C THR A 39 -15.54 -16.21 7.14
N ASP A 40 -15.04 -17.08 6.27
CA ASP A 40 -13.64 -17.48 6.26
C ASP A 40 -12.73 -16.30 5.85
N HIS A 41 -11.47 -16.33 6.25
CA HIS A 41 -10.44 -15.46 5.71
C HIS A 41 -10.33 -15.67 4.18
N PRO A 42 -10.15 -14.63 3.37
CA PRO A 42 -10.03 -14.77 1.92
C PRO A 42 -8.96 -15.79 1.54
N ARG A 43 -9.33 -16.84 0.80
CA ARG A 43 -8.42 -17.93 0.44
C ARG A 43 -7.38 -17.54 -0.61
N ASP A 44 -7.62 -16.46 -1.33
CA ASP A 44 -6.78 -16.01 -2.43
C ASP A 44 -5.63 -15.10 -1.96
N TRP A 45 -5.58 -14.75 -0.66
CA TRP A 45 -4.54 -13.89 -0.06
C TRP A 45 -3.26 -14.64 0.30
N GLY A 46 -2.84 -15.60 -0.52
CA GLY A 46 -1.72 -16.49 -0.20
C GLY A 46 -1.94 -17.31 1.08
N ASP A 47 -0.92 -18.07 1.49
CA ASP A 47 -0.98 -18.84 2.73
C ASP A 47 -0.47 -18.00 3.92
N ARG A 48 -1.33 -17.88 4.94
CA ARG A 48 -1.03 -17.25 6.22
C ARG A 48 0.20 -17.84 6.93
N SER A 49 0.66 -19.03 6.56
CA SER A 49 1.89 -19.63 7.10
C SER A 49 3.16 -18.85 6.73
N PHE A 50 3.15 -18.11 5.62
CA PHE A 50 4.30 -17.31 5.16
C PHE A 50 3.95 -15.85 4.86
N HIS A 51 2.66 -15.49 4.79
CA HIS A 51 2.23 -14.17 4.34
C HIS A 51 2.76 -13.05 5.26
N PRO A 52 3.59 -12.11 4.76
CA PRO A 52 4.26 -11.14 5.62
C PRO A 52 3.38 -9.96 6.04
N TYR A 53 2.25 -9.72 5.37
CA TYR A 53 1.43 -8.51 5.56
C TYR A 53 0.02 -8.73 6.09
N LEU A 54 -0.75 -9.63 5.45
CA LEU A 54 -2.14 -9.93 5.76
C LEU A 54 -2.21 -11.27 6.51
N GLN A 55 -2.54 -11.22 7.80
CA GLN A 55 -2.69 -12.40 8.64
C GLN A 55 -4.02 -12.37 9.41
N THR A 56 -4.19 -13.36 10.28
CA THR A 56 -5.23 -13.39 11.30
C THR A 56 -4.57 -13.73 12.62
N ASP A 57 -4.90 -12.99 13.67
CA ASP A 57 -4.37 -13.26 15.02
C ASP A 57 -5.06 -14.50 15.64
N PHE A 58 -5.97 -14.31 16.60
CA PHE A 58 -6.62 -15.41 17.27
C PHE A 58 -7.82 -15.96 16.49
N SER A 59 -8.69 -15.08 16.00
CA SER A 59 -9.97 -15.43 15.36
C SER A 59 -9.89 -15.34 13.84
N GLU A 60 -10.67 -16.17 13.13
CA GLU A 60 -10.81 -16.06 11.68
C GLU A 60 -11.35 -14.69 11.24
N SER A 61 -12.10 -14.03 12.13
CA SER A 61 -12.66 -12.69 11.93
C SER A 61 -11.69 -11.57 12.27
N GLN A 62 -10.55 -11.85 12.88
CA GLN A 62 -9.63 -10.84 13.41
C GLN A 62 -8.43 -10.73 12.47
N ILE A 63 -8.51 -9.79 11.53
CA ILE A 63 -7.41 -9.50 10.61
C ILE A 63 -6.27 -8.84 11.37
N GLU A 64 -5.05 -9.21 11.01
CA GLU A 64 -3.82 -8.58 11.44
C GLU A 64 -3.07 -8.04 10.22
N LEU A 65 -2.81 -6.73 10.22
CA LEU A 65 -2.09 -6.03 9.16
C LEU A 65 -0.68 -5.70 9.67
N ILE A 66 0.34 -6.24 9.01
CA ILE A 66 1.73 -6.17 9.44
C ILE A 66 2.52 -5.35 8.41
N THR A 67 3.15 -4.26 8.84
CA THR A 67 3.99 -3.43 7.98
C THR A 67 5.42 -3.98 7.93
N PRO A 68 6.16 -3.77 6.83
CA PRO A 68 7.62 -3.86 6.91
C PRO A 68 8.17 -2.78 7.88
N PRO A 69 9.37 -3.01 8.43
CA PRO A 69 9.99 -2.05 9.34
C PRO A 69 10.54 -0.85 8.57
N GLU A 70 10.17 0.36 8.99
CA GLU A 70 10.58 1.62 8.36
C GLU A 70 11.15 2.59 9.39
N SER A 71 12.03 3.50 8.96
CA SER A 71 12.60 4.51 9.87
C SER A 71 11.71 5.75 10.02
N ASN A 72 10.83 6.00 9.05
CA ASN A 72 9.99 7.20 8.96
C ASN A 72 8.52 6.87 9.16
N SER A 73 7.84 7.64 10.01
CA SER A 73 6.41 7.47 10.29
C SER A 73 5.50 7.64 9.07
N LYS A 74 5.91 8.47 8.09
CA LYS A 74 5.18 8.61 6.83
C LYS A 74 5.15 7.29 6.05
N ASP A 75 6.28 6.60 5.95
CA ASP A 75 6.39 5.37 5.15
C ASP A 75 5.60 4.22 5.83
N ILE A 76 5.63 4.14 7.15
CA ILE A 76 4.78 3.23 7.93
C ILE A 76 3.30 3.48 7.65
N LEU A 77 2.87 4.75 7.65
CA LEU A 77 1.49 5.11 7.40
C LEU A 77 1.08 4.85 5.94
N ASN A 78 1.99 5.01 4.98
CA ASN A 78 1.75 4.64 3.58
C ASN A 78 1.51 3.13 3.47
N TRP A 79 2.33 2.31 4.12
CA TRP A 79 2.11 0.87 4.20
C TRP A 79 0.78 0.51 4.85
N LEU A 80 0.44 1.10 6.00
CA LEU A 80 -0.85 0.85 6.65
C LEU A 80 -2.02 1.21 5.72
N GLN A 81 -1.98 2.36 5.04
CA GLN A 81 -3.01 2.76 4.09
C GLN A 81 -3.18 1.74 2.96
N ALA A 82 -2.08 1.30 2.34
CA ALA A 82 -2.09 0.27 1.31
C ALA A 82 -2.73 -1.04 1.79
N LEU A 83 -2.32 -1.54 2.97
CA LEU A 83 -2.84 -2.78 3.54
C LEU A 83 -4.32 -2.70 3.89
N HIS A 84 -4.77 -1.55 4.42
CA HIS A 84 -6.20 -1.32 4.67
C HIS A 84 -6.98 -1.28 3.37
N GLN A 85 -6.47 -0.61 2.34
CA GLN A 85 -7.14 -0.51 1.06
C GLN A 85 -7.31 -1.88 0.40
N ILE A 86 -6.23 -2.66 0.31
CA ILE A 86 -6.26 -4.03 -0.21
C ILE A 86 -7.26 -4.89 0.57
N THR A 87 -7.26 -4.76 1.90
CA THR A 87 -8.23 -5.45 2.76
C THR A 87 -9.65 -5.07 2.41
N TYR A 88 -9.97 -3.78 2.34
CA TYR A 88 -11.32 -3.29 2.06
C TYR A 88 -11.81 -3.67 0.66
N LEU A 89 -10.96 -3.57 -0.37
CA LEU A 89 -11.30 -3.98 -1.73
C LEU A 89 -11.83 -5.42 -1.72
N ARG A 90 -11.09 -6.35 -1.11
CA ARG A 90 -11.49 -7.76 -1.05
C ARG A 90 -12.73 -8.01 -0.21
N LEU A 91 -12.85 -7.37 0.96
CA LEU A 91 -14.01 -7.52 1.84
C LEU A 91 -15.32 -7.02 1.20
N ASN A 92 -15.24 -6.40 0.01
CA ASN A 92 -16.36 -5.82 -0.72
C ASN A 92 -16.50 -6.37 -2.15
N GLU A 93 -15.80 -7.46 -2.50
CA GLU A 93 -15.94 -8.12 -3.80
C GLU A 93 -17.17 -9.03 -3.92
N SER A 94 -17.79 -9.40 -2.79
CA SER A 94 -18.96 -10.29 -2.76
C SER A 94 -20.24 -9.53 -2.39
N ASP A 95 -21.41 -10.16 -2.60
CA ASP A 95 -22.70 -9.62 -2.14
C ASP A 95 -22.77 -9.43 -0.61
N TYR A 96 -21.78 -9.94 0.14
CA TYR A 96 -21.64 -9.76 1.58
C TYR A 96 -20.61 -8.68 1.89
N VAL A 97 -21.10 -7.54 2.38
CA VAL A 97 -20.30 -6.37 2.73
C VAL A 97 -19.78 -6.48 4.15
N GLU A 98 -18.45 -6.45 4.29
CA GLU A 98 -17.77 -6.39 5.57
C GLU A 98 -16.90 -5.15 5.73
N ARG A 99 -16.68 -4.77 6.99
CA ARG A 99 -15.89 -3.61 7.42
C ARG A 99 -14.89 -4.00 8.49
N LEU A 100 -13.87 -3.16 8.69
CA LEU A 100 -12.97 -3.29 9.83
C LEU A 100 -13.50 -2.46 11.01
N TRP A 101 -13.60 -3.09 12.18
CA TRP A 101 -14.03 -2.43 13.40
C TRP A 101 -12.94 -1.48 13.92
N PRO A 102 -13.25 -0.20 14.20
CA PRO A 102 -12.25 0.82 14.47
C PRO A 102 -11.81 0.91 15.93
N ASN A 103 -12.24 -0.01 16.81
CA ASN A 103 -11.91 0.02 18.23
C ASN A 103 -11.31 -1.29 18.75
N SER A 104 -10.52 -1.17 19.81
CA SER A 104 -9.89 -2.29 20.50
C SER A 104 -10.86 -3.24 21.19
N MET A 105 -11.99 -2.74 21.71
CA MET A 105 -13.03 -3.59 22.26
C MET A 105 -13.91 -4.13 21.13
N PRO A 106 -14.31 -5.41 21.17
CA PRO A 106 -15.23 -5.96 20.18
C PRO A 106 -16.56 -5.20 20.16
N PRO A 107 -17.31 -5.26 19.04
CA PRO A 107 -18.65 -4.70 18.94
C PRO A 107 -19.64 -5.56 19.75
N SER A 108 -20.83 -5.84 19.22
CA SER A 108 -21.79 -6.75 19.86
C SER A 108 -21.23 -8.18 19.99
N LEU A 109 -21.47 -8.81 21.14
CA LEU A 109 -21.13 -10.20 21.45
C LEU A 109 -22.31 -11.19 21.27
N ASP A 110 -23.36 -10.86 20.49
CA ASP A 110 -24.58 -11.69 20.29
C ASP A 110 -24.28 -13.11 19.83
N HIS A 111 -23.21 -13.28 19.08
CA HIS A 111 -22.86 -14.53 18.43
C HIS A 111 -21.45 -14.99 18.77
N LEU A 112 -20.94 -14.59 19.94
CA LEU A 112 -19.60 -14.96 20.41
C LEU A 112 -19.33 -16.47 20.37
N ASN A 113 -20.36 -17.28 20.67
CA ASN A 113 -20.26 -18.74 20.61
C ASN A 113 -19.97 -19.26 19.18
N LYS A 114 -20.43 -18.55 18.14
CA LYS A 114 -20.22 -18.89 16.72
C LYS A 114 -18.87 -18.40 16.16
N VAL A 115 -18.22 -17.45 16.83
CA VAL A 115 -16.89 -16.96 16.41
C VAL A 115 -15.88 -18.09 16.49
N ARG A 116 -15.15 -18.33 15.40
CA ARG A 116 -14.21 -19.45 15.28
C ARG A 116 -12.77 -18.95 15.49
N PRO A 117 -11.91 -19.73 16.17
CA PRO A 117 -10.47 -19.52 16.09
C PRO A 117 -9.99 -19.52 14.62
N ALA A 118 -8.83 -18.91 14.37
CA ALA A 118 -8.23 -18.85 13.04
C ALA A 118 -8.05 -20.25 12.44
N GLN A 119 -8.52 -20.44 11.21
CA GLN A 119 -8.52 -21.71 10.47
C GLN A 119 -7.21 -21.91 9.73
N LEU A 120 -6.11 -21.96 10.48
CA LEU A 120 -4.75 -22.11 9.94
C LEU A 120 -4.50 -23.54 9.43
N LEU A 121 -3.64 -23.70 8.43
CA LEU A 121 -3.25 -25.03 7.91
C LEU A 121 -2.47 -25.85 8.96
N ASN A 122 -1.65 -25.18 9.78
CA ASN A 122 -0.91 -25.82 10.85
C ASN A 122 -1.86 -26.27 11.99
N SER A 123 -2.00 -27.59 12.15
CA SER A 123 -2.87 -28.17 13.17
C SER A 123 -2.44 -27.81 14.60
N GLN A 124 -1.14 -27.67 14.90
CA GLN A 124 -0.67 -27.31 16.24
C GLN A 124 -1.09 -25.89 16.62
N GLU A 125 -1.04 -24.97 15.66
CA GLU A 125 -1.49 -23.58 15.86
C GLU A 125 -3.01 -23.48 16.09
N ARG A 126 -3.81 -24.36 15.48
CA ARG A 126 -5.24 -24.47 15.76
C ARG A 126 -5.53 -24.98 17.16
N HIS A 127 -4.92 -26.12 17.56
CA HIS A 127 -5.10 -26.68 18.90
C HIS A 127 -4.64 -25.72 19.99
N TYR A 128 -3.58 -24.94 19.74
CA TYR A 128 -3.13 -23.92 20.68
C TYR A 128 -4.20 -22.84 20.93
N ARG A 129 -4.89 -22.36 19.89
CA ARG A 129 -5.99 -21.38 20.03
C ARG A 129 -7.24 -21.97 20.70
N GLU A 130 -7.52 -23.25 20.48
CA GLU A 130 -8.58 -23.96 21.22
C GLU A 130 -8.27 -24.01 22.73
N TYR A 131 -7.04 -24.39 23.10
CA TYR A 131 -6.58 -24.34 24.49
C TYR A 131 -6.70 -22.93 25.10
N LEU A 132 -6.30 -21.89 24.37
CA LEU A 132 -6.44 -20.50 24.82
C LEU A 132 -7.90 -20.09 25.06
N THR A 133 -8.82 -20.59 24.22
CA THR A 133 -10.28 -20.42 24.40
C THR A 133 -10.75 -21.06 25.71
N ASP A 134 -10.31 -22.29 25.96
CA ASP A 134 -10.71 -23.05 27.14
C ASP A 134 -10.14 -22.45 28.42
N LYS A 135 -8.94 -21.87 28.37
CA LYS A 135 -8.31 -21.25 29.54
C LYS A 135 -8.81 -19.84 29.83
N TYR A 136 -8.82 -18.96 28.84
CA TYR A 136 -9.08 -17.52 29.03
C TYR A 136 -10.46 -17.05 28.57
N GLY A 137 -11.13 -17.84 27.73
CA GLY A 137 -12.41 -17.45 27.08
C GLY A 137 -12.17 -16.78 25.72
N LYS A 138 -13.22 -16.65 24.91
CA LYS A 138 -13.13 -15.98 23.59
C LYS A 138 -13.10 -14.46 23.73
N ASP A 139 -13.75 -13.91 24.76
CA ASP A 139 -13.94 -12.48 24.99
C ASP A 139 -12.63 -11.69 24.92
N VAL A 140 -11.63 -12.10 25.73
CA VAL A 140 -10.32 -11.44 25.81
C VAL A 140 -9.46 -11.65 24.56
N GLN A 141 -9.72 -12.71 23.79
CA GLN A 141 -8.96 -13.04 22.59
C GLN A 141 -9.38 -12.17 21.39
N LEU A 142 -10.59 -11.61 21.43
CA LEU A 142 -11.12 -10.73 20.39
C LEU A 142 -10.75 -9.25 20.62
N LEU A 143 -9.94 -8.96 21.64
CA LEU A 143 -9.38 -7.63 21.82
C LEU A 143 -8.38 -7.36 20.70
N SER A 144 -8.50 -6.20 20.06
CA SER A 144 -7.57 -5.77 19.01
C SER A 144 -6.70 -4.62 19.50
N GLY A 145 -5.49 -4.49 18.97
CA GLY A 145 -4.65 -3.33 19.23
C GLY A 145 -3.60 -3.07 18.16
N ILE A 146 -2.67 -2.20 18.53
CA ILE A 146 -1.44 -1.95 17.79
C ILE A 146 -0.28 -2.60 18.55
N HIS A 147 0.54 -3.39 17.86
CA HIS A 147 1.89 -3.70 18.30
C HIS A 147 2.88 -2.77 17.60
N TYR A 148 3.72 -2.12 18.39
CA TYR A 148 4.75 -1.20 17.94
C TYR A 148 6.12 -1.86 18.12
N ASN A 149 6.73 -2.27 17.03
CA ASN A 149 8.00 -2.99 17.00
C ASN A 149 9.15 -2.02 16.79
N PHE A 150 10.01 -1.79 17.79
CA PHE A 150 11.11 -0.82 17.70
C PHE A 150 12.47 -1.50 17.78
N GLN A 151 13.29 -1.29 16.75
CA GLN A 151 14.68 -1.72 16.70
C GLN A 151 15.61 -0.50 16.77
N ILE A 152 16.47 -0.45 17.79
CA ILE A 152 17.52 0.57 17.88
C ILE A 152 18.42 0.45 16.64
N ASN A 153 18.77 1.59 16.02
CA ASN A 153 19.68 1.64 14.88
C ASN A 153 20.90 0.70 15.10
N PRO A 154 21.00 -0.40 14.32
CA PRO A 154 22.01 -1.43 14.57
C PRO A 154 23.45 -0.91 14.50
N GLN A 155 23.73 0.02 13.57
CA GLN A 155 25.06 0.59 13.39
C GLN A 155 25.47 1.45 14.60
N LEU A 156 24.56 2.31 15.09
CA LEU A 156 24.81 3.11 16.28
C LEU A 156 25.01 2.23 17.51
N MET A 157 24.14 1.23 17.69
CA MET A 157 24.22 0.31 18.83
C MET A 157 25.54 -0.46 18.82
N GLU A 158 25.93 -1.01 17.67
CA GLU A 158 27.21 -1.69 17.51
C GLU A 158 28.39 -0.79 17.85
N GLN A 159 28.40 0.45 17.34
CA GLN A 159 29.44 1.42 17.64
C GLN A 159 29.54 1.69 19.16
N LYS A 160 28.44 2.07 19.81
CA LYS A 160 28.44 2.47 21.23
C LYS A 160 28.79 1.34 22.18
N LEU A 161 28.30 0.13 21.90
CA LEU A 161 28.60 -1.02 22.75
C LEU A 161 30.06 -1.45 22.60
N LYS A 162 30.62 -1.43 21.38
CA LYS A 162 32.04 -1.73 21.15
C LYS A 162 32.99 -0.72 21.83
N GLU A 163 32.60 0.55 21.93
CA GLU A 163 33.36 1.56 22.70
C GLU A 163 33.40 1.26 24.21
N SER A 164 32.46 0.46 24.72
CA SER A 164 32.27 0.20 26.17
C SER A 164 32.83 -1.12 26.67
N ILE A 165 33.12 -2.09 25.78
CA ILE A 165 33.63 -3.41 26.13
C ILE A 165 35.18 -3.43 26.11
N THR A 166 35.79 -4.07 27.11
CA THR A 166 37.26 -4.16 27.23
C THR A 166 37.87 -5.27 26.36
N THR A 167 37.05 -6.23 25.96
CA THR A 167 37.41 -7.37 25.11
C THR A 167 36.51 -7.33 23.88
N ASN A 168 37.08 -7.26 22.68
CA ASN A 168 36.35 -7.24 21.40
C ASN A 168 35.75 -8.62 21.04
N SER A 169 35.25 -9.38 22.03
CA SER A 169 34.62 -10.66 21.79
C SER A 169 33.15 -10.50 21.42
N GLU A 170 32.65 -11.36 20.52
CA GLU A 170 31.25 -11.37 20.10
C GLU A 170 30.29 -11.67 21.28
N SER A 171 30.72 -12.55 22.19
CA SER A 171 29.95 -12.89 23.39
C SER A 171 29.77 -11.69 24.34
N ASP A 172 30.79 -10.84 24.49
CA ASP A 172 30.69 -9.64 25.33
C ASP A 172 29.73 -8.63 24.70
N TYR A 173 29.78 -8.48 23.37
CA TYR A 173 28.85 -7.63 22.64
C TYR A 173 27.40 -8.07 22.81
N ILE A 174 27.09 -9.36 22.62
CA ILE A 174 25.74 -9.92 22.80
C ILE A 174 25.25 -9.69 24.23
N LYS A 175 26.11 -9.91 25.22
CA LYS A 175 25.76 -9.68 26.62
C LYS A 175 25.42 -8.21 26.88
N SER A 176 26.25 -7.27 26.43
CA SER A 176 25.97 -5.84 26.58
C SER A 176 24.73 -5.38 25.79
N LYS A 177 24.48 -5.96 24.60
CA LYS A 177 23.24 -5.74 23.82
C LYS A 177 22.01 -6.16 24.64
N ASN A 178 22.06 -7.34 25.25
CA ASN A 178 20.97 -7.86 26.07
C ASN A 178 20.76 -7.02 27.33
N GLU A 179 21.83 -6.62 28.01
CA GLU A 179 21.75 -5.73 29.19
C GLU A 179 21.11 -4.38 28.85
N LEU A 180 21.45 -3.79 27.71
CA LEU A 180 20.84 -2.55 27.20
C LEU A 180 19.33 -2.72 26.97
N TYR A 181 18.92 -3.77 26.25
CA TYR A 181 17.50 -4.00 25.97
C TYR A 181 16.70 -4.36 27.23
N MET A 182 17.29 -5.09 28.18
CA MET A 182 16.64 -5.38 29.46
C MET A 182 16.44 -4.10 30.28
N ALA A 183 17.45 -3.24 30.38
CA ALA A 183 17.31 -1.94 31.05
C ALA A 183 16.24 -1.08 30.36
N PHE A 184 16.25 -1.03 29.04
CA PHE A 184 15.23 -0.31 28.27
C PHE A 184 13.81 -0.85 28.53
N MET A 185 13.63 -2.18 28.54
CA MET A 185 12.36 -2.84 28.86
C MET A 185 11.85 -2.46 30.24
N ARG A 186 12.71 -2.48 31.27
CA ARG A 186 12.34 -2.09 32.64
C ARG A 186 11.87 -0.63 32.71
N LYS A 187 12.59 0.29 32.08
CA LYS A 187 12.18 1.70 32.00
C LYS A 187 10.83 1.86 31.30
N TYR A 188 10.61 1.14 30.19
CA TYR A 188 9.31 1.17 29.51
C TYR A 188 8.19 0.68 30.43
N LEU A 189 8.36 -0.49 31.05
CA LEU A 189 7.38 -1.04 31.96
C LEU A 189 7.06 -0.09 33.12
N TYR A 190 8.07 0.59 33.66
CA TYR A 190 7.87 1.55 34.73
C TYR A 190 7.04 2.77 34.30
N TYR A 191 7.28 3.31 33.10
CA TYR A 191 6.68 4.56 32.63
C TYR A 191 5.39 4.39 31.80
N ARG A 192 5.07 3.18 31.34
CA ARG A 192 3.99 2.93 30.35
C ARG A 192 2.60 3.45 30.72
N TRP A 193 2.30 3.58 32.01
CA TRP A 193 1.02 4.10 32.49
C TRP A 193 0.76 5.54 32.01
N GLY A 194 1.79 6.33 31.74
CA GLY A 194 1.66 7.63 31.08
C GLY A 194 1.16 7.52 29.63
N LEU A 195 1.64 6.54 28.87
CA LEU A 195 1.13 6.26 27.52
C LEU A 195 -0.31 5.74 27.57
N THR A 196 -0.64 4.86 28.52
CA THR A 196 -2.02 4.41 28.76
C THR A 196 -2.94 5.60 29.08
N TYR A 197 -2.49 6.55 29.89
CA TYR A 197 -3.28 7.76 30.19
C TYR A 197 -3.56 8.59 28.93
N LEU A 198 -2.53 8.84 28.12
CA LEU A 198 -2.59 9.74 26.96
C LEU A 198 -3.31 9.13 25.75
N LEU A 199 -3.08 7.83 25.48
CA LEU A 199 -3.41 7.20 24.20
C LEU A 199 -4.51 6.12 24.29
N ALA A 200 -5.03 5.82 25.48
CA ALA A 200 -6.15 4.88 25.63
C ALA A 200 -7.38 5.27 24.80
N ALA A 201 -8.08 4.27 24.28
CA ALA A 201 -9.22 4.47 23.38
C ALA A 201 -10.36 3.46 23.56
N SER A 202 -10.36 2.67 24.63
CA SER A 202 -11.31 1.57 24.85
C SER A 202 -12.20 1.78 26.10
N PRO A 203 -12.99 2.86 26.20
CA PRO A 203 -13.67 3.20 27.45
C PRO A 203 -14.90 2.34 27.77
N TYR A 204 -15.44 1.65 26.77
CA TYR A 204 -16.72 0.96 26.83
C TYR A 204 -16.59 -0.48 26.37
N VAL A 205 -17.46 -1.34 26.90
CA VAL A 205 -17.54 -2.75 26.49
C VAL A 205 -18.97 -3.27 26.57
N ASP A 206 -19.30 -4.27 25.75
CA ASP A 206 -20.61 -4.91 25.76
C ASP A 206 -20.97 -5.51 27.13
N PHE A 207 -22.24 -5.40 27.55
CA PHE A 207 -22.72 -5.85 28.87
C PHE A 207 -22.58 -7.37 29.13
N ARG A 208 -22.36 -8.16 28.07
CA ARG A 208 -22.11 -9.61 28.15
C ARG A 208 -20.65 -9.95 28.32
N TYR A 209 -19.75 -9.00 28.07
CA TYR A 209 -18.32 -9.22 28.21
C TYR A 209 -17.99 -9.66 29.63
N GLN A 210 -17.32 -10.80 29.73
CA GLN A 210 -16.95 -11.39 31.00
C GLN A 210 -15.68 -12.20 30.84
N THR A 211 -14.66 -11.88 31.64
CA THR A 211 -13.41 -12.64 31.62
C THR A 211 -13.50 -13.85 32.54
N LYS A 212 -12.79 -14.94 32.20
CA LYS A 212 -12.71 -16.12 33.08
C LYS A 212 -11.98 -15.84 34.39
N LEU A 213 -10.98 -14.96 34.37
CA LEU A 213 -10.14 -14.66 35.54
C LEU A 213 -10.77 -13.64 36.50
N HIS A 214 -11.42 -12.61 35.99
CA HIS A 214 -11.87 -11.47 36.79
C HIS A 214 -13.38 -11.17 36.68
N GLY A 215 -14.12 -11.95 35.90
CA GLY A 215 -15.57 -11.76 35.73
C GLY A 215 -15.90 -10.51 34.92
N LYS A 216 -17.00 -9.84 35.29
CA LYS A 216 -17.47 -8.65 34.59
C LYS A 216 -16.72 -7.40 35.04
N PRO A 217 -16.52 -6.41 34.15
CA PRO A 217 -16.07 -5.08 34.53
C PRO A 217 -16.88 -4.52 35.70
N HIS A 218 -16.20 -3.97 36.71
CA HIS A 218 -16.85 -3.42 37.90
C HIS A 218 -17.47 -2.04 37.64
N GLU A 219 -16.90 -1.28 36.71
CA GLU A 219 -17.49 -0.04 36.19
C GLU A 219 -18.00 -0.25 34.76
N ALA A 220 -19.04 0.51 34.40
CA ALA A 220 -19.55 0.54 33.03
C ALA A 220 -18.63 1.33 32.07
N VAL A 221 -17.79 2.21 32.61
CA VAL A 221 -16.89 3.09 31.87
C VAL A 221 -15.53 3.13 32.55
N MET A 222 -14.48 2.95 31.77
CA MET A 222 -13.09 3.05 32.20
C MET A 222 -12.32 3.90 31.17
N ARG A 223 -11.06 4.22 31.41
CA ARG A 223 -10.21 4.87 30.41
C ARG A 223 -9.84 3.87 29.31
N SER A 224 -9.44 2.67 29.70
CA SER A 224 -9.11 1.57 28.80
C SER A 224 -9.48 0.23 29.44
N VAL A 225 -10.58 -0.38 28.98
CA VAL A 225 -10.93 -1.74 29.39
C VAL A 225 -9.84 -2.73 28.93
N ARG A 226 -9.24 -2.52 27.75
CA ARG A 226 -8.17 -3.39 27.21
C ARG A 226 -6.90 -3.39 28.07
N GLN A 227 -6.53 -2.27 28.68
CA GLN A 227 -5.35 -2.17 29.56
C GLN A 227 -5.68 -2.37 31.05
N SER A 228 -6.96 -2.59 31.39
CA SER A 228 -7.40 -2.88 32.76
C SER A 228 -7.13 -4.34 33.18
N ARG A 229 -7.55 -4.73 34.38
CA ARG A 229 -7.57 -6.16 34.77
C ARG A 229 -8.52 -7.01 33.90
N TYR A 230 -9.50 -6.38 33.23
CA TYR A 230 -10.45 -7.07 32.35
C TYR A 230 -9.94 -7.19 30.91
N GLY A 231 -8.76 -6.67 30.62
CA GLY A 231 -8.04 -6.94 29.38
C GLY A 231 -7.46 -8.35 29.33
N TYR A 232 -6.62 -8.60 28.34
CA TYR A 232 -5.89 -9.86 28.28
C TYR A 232 -4.78 -9.88 29.33
N LYS A 233 -4.86 -10.83 30.27
CA LYS A 233 -3.82 -11.09 31.28
C LYS A 233 -3.67 -12.59 31.50
N ASN A 234 -2.45 -13.02 31.83
CA ASN A 234 -2.26 -14.33 32.42
C ASN A 234 -2.68 -14.31 33.90
N ASP A 235 -2.80 -15.49 34.50
CA ASP A 235 -3.06 -15.65 35.94
C ASP A 235 -2.02 -14.91 36.80
N ASP A 236 -2.47 -14.28 37.89
CA ASP A 236 -1.62 -13.49 38.81
C ASP A 236 -0.47 -14.33 39.43
N ALA A 237 -0.60 -15.66 39.49
CA ALA A 237 0.46 -16.56 39.92
C ALA A 237 1.64 -16.65 38.92
N VAL A 238 1.48 -16.16 37.69
CA VAL A 238 2.53 -16.12 36.65
C VAL A 238 3.36 -14.85 36.82
N THR A 239 4.41 -14.94 37.65
CA THR A 239 5.36 -13.85 37.91
C THR A 239 6.66 -14.03 37.11
N ILE A 240 7.23 -12.94 36.60
CA ILE A 240 8.45 -12.95 35.77
C ILE A 240 9.45 -11.95 36.35
N SER A 241 10.72 -12.34 36.45
CA SER A 241 11.79 -11.42 36.85
C SER A 241 12.38 -10.70 35.63
N TYR A 242 12.64 -9.40 35.76
CA TYR A 242 13.25 -8.57 34.73
C TYR A 242 14.67 -8.10 35.10
N GLN A 243 15.25 -8.66 36.16
CA GLN A 243 16.60 -8.30 36.64
C GLN A 243 17.68 -8.57 35.57
N SER A 244 17.56 -9.70 34.87
CA SER A 244 18.45 -10.07 33.76
C SER A 244 17.69 -10.95 32.76
N LEU A 245 18.23 -11.08 31.54
CA LEU A 245 17.67 -11.96 30.52
C LEU A 245 17.61 -13.43 30.99
N GLU A 246 18.65 -13.90 31.68
CA GLU A 246 18.71 -15.25 32.25
C GLU A 246 17.63 -15.47 33.32
N ALA A 247 17.41 -14.48 34.20
CA ALA A 247 16.35 -14.54 35.21
C ALA A 247 14.95 -14.59 34.55
N TYR A 248 14.73 -13.75 33.53
CA TYR A 248 13.49 -13.74 32.74
C TYR A 248 13.20 -15.12 32.12
N ILE A 249 14.19 -15.69 31.42
CA ILE A 249 14.08 -17.00 30.76
C ILE A 249 13.78 -18.09 31.78
N ASN A 250 14.53 -18.11 32.89
CA ASN A 250 14.35 -19.15 33.91
C ASN A 250 12.98 -19.04 34.60
N SER A 251 12.46 -17.83 34.84
CA SER A 251 11.08 -17.63 35.33
C SER A 251 10.05 -18.17 34.33
N LEU A 252 10.18 -17.82 33.05
CA LEU A 252 9.25 -18.25 32.00
C LEU A 252 9.25 -19.78 31.84
N GLU A 253 10.41 -20.40 31.72
CA GLU A 253 10.54 -21.84 31.61
C GLU A 253 10.00 -22.59 32.84
N SER A 254 10.14 -22.01 34.03
CA SER A 254 9.58 -22.59 35.26
C SER A 254 8.05 -22.63 35.21
N HIS A 255 7.41 -21.58 34.69
CA HIS A 255 5.95 -21.56 34.50
C HIS A 255 5.48 -22.52 33.41
N VAL A 256 6.26 -22.73 32.36
CA VAL A 256 5.98 -23.76 31.35
C VAL A 256 6.13 -25.16 31.95
N LYS A 257 7.24 -25.43 32.66
CA LYS A 257 7.50 -26.73 33.31
C LYS A 257 6.47 -27.09 34.38
N SER A 258 5.91 -26.11 35.08
CA SER A 258 4.85 -26.30 36.08
C SER A 258 3.44 -26.42 35.48
N GLY A 259 3.29 -26.24 34.16
CA GLY A 259 1.99 -26.29 33.48
C GLY A 259 1.12 -25.04 33.69
N ARG A 260 1.65 -23.98 34.32
CA ARG A 260 0.95 -22.68 34.43
C ARG A 260 0.86 -21.97 33.10
N LEU A 261 1.84 -22.19 32.23
CA LEU A 261 1.81 -21.84 30.80
C LEU A 261 1.99 -23.12 29.99
N LEU A 262 1.32 -23.23 28.85
CA LEU A 262 1.49 -24.34 27.92
C LEU A 262 2.74 -24.15 27.07
N LEU A 263 2.99 -22.92 26.61
CA LEU A 263 4.12 -22.53 25.78
C LEU A 263 4.67 -21.16 26.20
N GLU A 264 5.92 -20.88 25.84
CA GLU A 264 6.56 -19.57 26.08
C GLU A 264 5.74 -18.42 25.47
N LYS A 265 5.18 -18.62 24.27
CA LYS A 265 4.35 -17.64 23.56
C LYS A 265 3.00 -17.32 24.24
N GLU A 266 2.59 -18.10 25.25
CA GLU A 266 1.38 -17.82 26.05
C GLU A 266 1.59 -16.64 27.00
N LEU A 267 2.83 -16.33 27.38
CA LEU A 267 3.11 -15.20 28.26
C LEU A 267 2.69 -13.89 27.57
N TYR A 268 1.68 -13.25 28.13
CA TYR A 268 1.22 -11.93 27.75
C TYR A 268 1.83 -10.88 28.66
N ARG A 269 2.58 -9.97 28.04
CA ARG A 269 3.17 -8.78 28.64
C ARG A 269 3.09 -7.65 27.64
N ASP A 270 3.08 -6.42 28.16
CA ASP A 270 3.01 -5.19 27.37
C ASP A 270 4.28 -4.96 26.54
N VAL A 271 5.40 -5.61 26.91
CA VAL A 271 6.66 -5.59 26.16
C VAL A 271 7.14 -7.02 25.94
N ARG A 272 7.56 -7.34 24.71
CA ARG A 272 8.16 -8.62 24.35
C ARG A 272 9.51 -8.41 23.65
N MET A 273 10.43 -9.33 23.93
CA MET A 273 11.73 -9.40 23.28
C MET A 273 11.64 -10.26 22.04
N ARG A 274 12.26 -9.80 20.94
CA ARG A 274 12.20 -10.48 19.64
C ARG A 274 13.59 -10.56 19.02
N GLY A 275 13.76 -11.48 18.06
CA GLY A 275 15.02 -11.66 17.33
C GLY A 275 15.50 -13.10 17.20
N SER A 276 14.87 -14.05 17.90
CA SER A 276 15.23 -15.48 17.92
C SER A 276 14.00 -16.37 17.89
N HIS A 277 14.17 -17.64 17.52
CA HIS A 277 13.09 -18.63 17.48
C HIS A 277 12.57 -19.02 18.87
N SER A 278 13.45 -19.14 19.86
CA SER A 278 13.09 -19.37 21.26
C SER A 278 13.63 -18.25 22.16
N VAL A 279 13.02 -18.05 23.33
CA VAL A 279 13.48 -17.00 24.26
C VAL A 279 14.87 -17.34 24.80
N ARG A 280 15.21 -18.65 24.95
CA ARG A 280 16.54 -19.05 25.42
C ARG A 280 17.65 -18.75 24.40
N ASP A 281 17.35 -18.81 23.10
CA ASP A 281 18.34 -18.51 22.05
C ASP A 281 18.79 -17.04 22.06
N LEU A 282 18.00 -16.13 22.65
CA LEU A 282 18.39 -14.73 22.88
C LEU A 282 19.67 -14.59 23.72
N LEU A 283 20.04 -15.59 24.55
CA LEU A 283 21.31 -15.57 25.28
C LEU A 283 22.52 -15.65 24.33
N LYS A 284 22.35 -16.27 23.16
CA LYS A 284 23.41 -16.51 22.16
C LYS A 284 23.29 -15.57 20.96
N GLU A 285 22.09 -15.28 20.50
CA GLU A 285 21.86 -14.45 19.31
C GLU A 285 21.64 -12.96 19.69
N GLY A 286 21.20 -12.74 20.92
CA GLY A 286 20.90 -11.43 21.48
C GLY A 286 19.58 -10.85 20.97
N ILE A 287 18.98 -9.99 21.78
CA ILE A 287 17.73 -9.30 21.45
C ILE A 287 17.93 -8.40 20.22
N SER A 288 17.06 -8.52 19.23
CA SER A 288 17.11 -7.74 17.99
C SER A 288 16.25 -6.47 18.07
N TYR A 289 15.07 -6.57 18.68
CA TYR A 289 14.12 -5.48 18.85
C TYR A 289 13.13 -5.75 19.99
N LEU A 290 12.39 -4.72 20.42
CA LEU A 290 11.28 -4.86 21.37
C LEU A 290 9.94 -4.60 20.69
N GLU A 291 8.94 -5.39 21.04
CA GLU A 291 7.53 -5.28 20.62
C GLU A 291 6.72 -4.70 21.79
N PHE A 292 6.05 -3.57 21.58
CA PHE A 292 5.21 -2.88 22.57
C PHE A 292 3.74 -3.04 22.23
N ARG A 293 2.91 -3.49 23.18
CA ARG A 293 1.57 -4.03 22.88
C ARG A 293 0.43 -3.33 23.60
N ASN A 294 0.72 -2.34 24.44
CA ASN A 294 -0.29 -1.66 25.27
C ASN A 294 -1.08 -0.56 24.52
N PHE A 295 -0.96 -0.47 23.19
CA PHE A 295 -1.61 0.58 22.40
C PHE A 295 -2.98 0.14 21.89
N ASP A 296 -4.01 0.90 22.26
CA ASP A 296 -5.36 0.72 21.72
C ASP A 296 -5.45 1.28 20.29
N LEU A 297 -6.38 0.78 19.49
CA LEU A 297 -6.73 1.37 18.20
C LEU A 297 -7.25 2.79 18.40
N ASN A 298 -6.72 3.74 17.64
CA ASN A 298 -7.18 5.12 17.58
C ASN A 298 -8.37 5.25 16.61
N PRO A 299 -9.62 5.38 17.11
CA PRO A 299 -10.81 5.42 16.26
C PRO A 299 -10.93 6.73 15.45
N PHE A 300 -10.09 7.73 15.71
CA PHE A 300 -10.12 9.01 14.99
C PHE A 300 -9.23 9.01 13.75
N THR A 301 -8.63 7.86 13.43
CA THR A 301 -7.74 7.70 12.28
C THR A 301 -8.14 6.46 11.49
N PRO A 302 -8.16 6.50 10.14
CA PRO A 302 -8.59 5.36 9.34
C PRO A 302 -7.75 4.09 9.55
N CYS A 303 -6.46 4.26 9.83
CA CYS A 303 -5.52 3.16 10.04
C CYS A 303 -5.43 2.66 11.48
N GLY A 304 -6.15 3.28 12.44
CA GLY A 304 -6.06 2.94 13.87
C GLY A 304 -4.83 3.48 14.60
N ILE A 305 -3.96 4.25 13.93
CA ILE A 305 -2.85 5.01 14.51
C ILE A 305 -2.53 6.21 13.61
N SER A 306 -2.17 7.36 14.19
CA SER A 306 -1.78 8.56 13.42
C SER A 306 -0.26 8.68 13.27
N LYS A 307 0.19 9.57 12.37
CA LYS A 307 1.61 9.95 12.27
C LYS A 307 2.13 10.55 13.59
N GLU A 308 1.33 11.41 14.21
CA GLU A 308 1.64 12.04 15.50
C GLU A 308 1.80 11.00 16.61
N ASP A 309 0.97 9.96 16.62
CA ASP A 309 1.11 8.84 17.56
C ASP A 309 2.41 8.08 17.31
N LEU A 310 2.72 7.74 16.05
CA LEU A 310 3.95 7.05 15.68
C LEU A 310 5.20 7.83 16.12
N ASP A 311 5.23 9.13 15.85
CA ASP A 311 6.35 10.00 16.20
C ASP A 311 6.45 10.22 17.71
N PHE A 312 5.33 10.46 18.40
CA PHE A 312 5.33 10.68 19.84
C PHE A 312 5.78 9.42 20.60
N ILE A 313 5.31 8.24 20.18
CA ILE A 313 5.76 6.96 20.78
C ILE A 313 7.27 6.77 20.54
N LYS A 314 7.79 7.14 19.36
CA LYS A 314 9.23 7.07 19.07
C LYS A 314 10.03 8.03 19.96
N ILE A 315 9.56 9.27 20.13
CA ILE A 315 10.16 10.25 21.05
C ILE A 315 10.15 9.72 22.48
N TRP A 316 9.03 9.12 22.91
CA TRP A 316 8.90 8.50 24.23
C TRP A 316 9.92 7.39 24.44
N ILE A 317 10.02 6.46 23.50
CA ILE A 317 10.98 5.36 23.52
C ILE A 317 12.42 5.88 23.56
N ILE A 318 12.78 6.85 22.72
CA ILE A 318 14.13 7.42 22.70
C ILE A 318 14.43 8.14 24.01
N ALA A 319 13.46 8.84 24.61
CA ALA A 319 13.65 9.46 25.91
C ALA A 319 14.02 8.44 26.99
N LEU A 320 13.41 7.25 27.00
CA LEU A 320 13.76 6.16 27.92
C LEU A 320 15.21 5.67 27.73
N LEU A 321 15.72 5.70 26.50
CA LEU A 321 17.13 5.38 26.21
C LEU A 321 18.10 6.44 26.73
N LEU A 322 17.64 7.68 26.95
CA LEU A 322 18.46 8.83 27.34
C LEU A 322 18.39 9.21 28.84
N ILE A 323 17.44 8.67 29.60
CA ILE A 323 17.37 8.91 31.06
C ILE A 323 18.26 7.93 31.85
N ASP A 324 19.03 8.45 32.80
CA ASP A 324 19.97 7.66 33.63
C ASP A 324 19.29 7.13 34.91
N ILE A 325 18.24 6.33 34.72
CA ILE A 325 17.47 5.72 35.81
C ILE A 325 17.20 4.25 35.46
N ASP A 326 17.24 3.36 36.44
CA ASP A 326 16.87 1.95 36.30
C ASP A 326 15.95 1.53 37.46
N PHE A 327 15.24 0.42 37.29
CA PHE A 327 14.15 -0.01 38.17
C PHE A 327 14.30 -1.47 38.60
N SER A 328 13.91 -1.77 39.83
CA SER A 328 13.85 -3.14 40.36
C SER A 328 12.54 -3.84 40.00
N ASP A 329 12.47 -5.17 40.14
CA ASP A 329 11.22 -5.92 39.93
C ASP A 329 10.07 -5.40 40.82
N GLN A 330 10.37 -4.92 42.03
CA GLN A 330 9.38 -4.32 42.93
C GLN A 330 8.83 -2.99 42.40
N ASP A 331 9.69 -2.16 41.79
CA ASP A 331 9.26 -0.91 41.16
C ASP A 331 8.34 -1.19 39.98
N LEU A 332 8.61 -2.25 39.21
CA LEU A 332 7.79 -2.68 38.08
C LEU A 332 6.43 -3.22 38.54
N GLU A 333 6.37 -3.98 39.64
CA GLU A 333 5.10 -4.42 40.22
C GLU A 333 4.22 -3.23 40.65
N LEU A 334 4.81 -2.21 41.28
CA LEU A 334 4.11 -0.97 41.60
C LEU A 334 3.67 -0.22 40.33
N ALA A 335 4.49 -0.21 39.28
CA ALA A 335 4.12 0.38 37.99
C ALA A 335 2.98 -0.37 37.29
N ASP A 336 2.93 -1.70 37.41
CA ASP A 336 1.81 -2.52 36.90
C ASP A 336 0.50 -2.14 37.60
N GLN A 337 0.53 -1.99 38.92
CA GLN A 337 -0.62 -1.53 39.70
C GLN A 337 -1.06 -0.12 39.30
N ARG A 338 -0.10 0.80 39.06
CA ARG A 338 -0.39 2.16 38.58
C ARG A 338 -1.00 2.15 37.18
N ASN A 339 -0.47 1.34 36.26
CA ASN A 339 -1.02 1.20 34.91
C ASN A 339 -2.46 0.67 34.96
N GLN A 340 -2.71 -0.36 35.76
CA GLN A 340 -4.04 -0.90 35.96
C GLN A 340 -5.01 0.13 36.54
N SER A 341 -4.60 0.88 37.58
CA SER A 341 -5.44 1.94 38.14
C SER A 341 -5.72 3.05 37.13
N THR A 342 -4.73 3.41 36.31
CA THR A 342 -4.87 4.45 35.29
C THR A 342 -5.81 4.02 34.16
N ALA A 343 -5.77 2.73 33.80
CA ALA A 343 -6.67 2.14 32.82
C ALA A 343 -8.11 2.03 33.33
N GLU A 344 -8.29 1.69 34.61
CA GLU A 344 -9.60 1.53 35.26
C GLU A 344 -10.23 2.87 35.68
N ASP A 345 -9.43 3.93 35.83
CA ASP A 345 -9.94 5.28 36.13
C ASP A 345 -10.92 5.77 35.06
N HIS A 346 -11.87 6.60 35.46
CA HIS A 346 -12.80 7.24 34.54
C HIS A 346 -12.02 8.11 33.51
N PRO A 347 -12.43 8.19 32.23
CA PRO A 347 -11.71 8.94 31.19
C PRO A 347 -11.39 10.41 31.55
N LEU A 348 -12.28 11.04 32.32
CA LEU A 348 -12.14 12.43 32.80
C LEU A 348 -11.40 12.59 34.13
N SER A 349 -10.90 11.51 34.73
CA SER A 349 -10.07 11.59 35.94
C SER A 349 -8.68 12.11 35.61
N ASN A 350 -8.14 12.96 36.48
CA ASN A 350 -6.75 13.42 36.39
C ASN A 350 -5.77 12.28 36.61
N LEU A 351 -4.58 12.38 35.99
CA LEU A 351 -3.51 11.44 36.20
C LEU A 351 -2.99 11.48 37.63
N ARG A 352 -3.02 10.33 38.33
CA ARG A 352 -2.49 10.20 39.69
C ARG A 352 -0.96 10.10 39.65
N GLN A 353 -0.28 10.68 40.63
CA GLN A 353 1.19 10.60 40.80
C GLN A 353 1.97 11.07 39.56
N ALA A 354 1.45 12.08 38.85
CA ALA A 354 2.06 12.61 37.63
C ALA A 354 3.50 13.13 37.84
N ASP A 355 3.87 13.49 39.06
CA ASP A 355 5.22 13.89 39.48
C ASP A 355 6.28 12.82 39.18
N LEU A 356 5.90 11.54 39.22
CA LEU A 356 6.81 10.44 38.90
C LEU A 356 7.24 10.42 37.42
N LEU A 357 6.49 11.07 36.52
CA LEU A 357 6.84 11.20 35.10
C LEU A 357 7.86 12.31 34.84
N GLN A 358 8.10 13.22 35.78
CA GLN A 358 8.85 14.47 35.55
C GLN A 358 10.20 14.28 34.84
N PRO A 359 11.07 13.32 35.23
CA PRO A 359 12.35 13.10 34.53
C PRO A 359 12.17 12.75 33.05
N LEU A 360 11.11 12.00 32.73
CA LEU A 360 10.79 11.64 31.36
C LEU A 360 10.25 12.85 30.60
N LEU A 361 9.34 13.64 31.18
CA LEU A 361 8.73 14.80 30.50
C LEU A 361 9.76 15.88 30.12
N GLU A 362 10.77 16.09 30.96
CA GLU A 362 11.89 16.99 30.68
C GLU A 362 12.73 16.49 29.48
N MET A 363 12.97 15.18 29.41
CA MET A 363 13.68 14.57 28.29
C MET A 363 12.86 14.61 26.99
N LEU A 364 11.54 14.38 27.05
CA LEU A 364 10.65 14.52 25.89
C LEU A 364 10.74 15.93 25.30
N SER A 365 10.68 16.96 26.16
CA SER A 365 10.79 18.36 25.75
C SER A 365 12.13 18.67 25.10
N SER A 366 13.21 18.12 25.65
CA SER A 366 14.57 18.28 25.12
C SER A 366 14.74 17.62 23.74
N ILE A 367 14.16 16.43 23.56
CA ILE A 367 14.16 15.72 22.27
C ILE A 367 13.35 16.49 21.22
N GLY A 368 12.17 17.00 21.58
CA GLY A 368 11.34 17.80 20.66
C GLY A 368 12.10 18.99 20.08
N LEU A 369 12.78 19.75 20.95
CA LEU A 369 13.60 20.90 20.54
C LEU A 369 14.77 20.51 19.62
N GLU A 370 15.48 19.41 19.93
CA GLU A 370 16.63 19.00 19.13
C GLU A 370 16.18 18.36 17.78
N LEU A 371 15.07 17.64 17.74
CA LEU A 371 14.49 17.16 16.47
C LEU A 371 14.06 18.32 15.57
N ASP A 372 13.44 19.34 16.15
CA ASP A 372 13.06 20.57 15.43
C ASP A 372 14.28 21.28 14.84
N ARG A 373 15.37 21.36 15.61
CA ARG A 373 16.66 21.87 15.12
C ARG A 373 17.24 21.04 13.98
N LEU A 374 17.21 19.71 14.09
CA LEU A 374 17.74 18.80 13.07
C LEU A 374 16.93 18.83 11.77
N ASN A 375 15.62 19.04 11.86
CA ASN A 375 14.69 18.99 10.73
C ASN A 375 14.23 20.38 10.24
N ALA A 376 14.72 21.46 10.85
CA ALA A 376 14.32 22.84 10.56
C ALA A 376 12.79 23.06 10.58
N THR A 377 12.14 22.61 11.66
CA THR A 377 10.68 22.67 11.85
C THR A 377 10.32 23.05 13.30
N SER A 378 9.04 23.22 13.63
CA SER A 378 8.51 23.36 15.01
C SER A 378 7.59 22.19 15.42
N TYR A 379 7.38 21.25 14.50
CA TYR A 379 6.41 20.17 14.62
C TYR A 379 6.61 19.31 15.88
N TYR A 380 7.84 18.94 16.21
CA TYR A 380 8.09 17.98 17.29
C TYR A 380 7.93 18.63 18.66
N THR A 381 8.32 19.89 18.83
CA THR A 381 8.05 20.63 20.07
C THR A 381 6.56 20.83 20.27
N GLU A 382 5.82 21.21 19.23
CA GLU A 382 4.35 21.36 19.29
C GLU A 382 3.67 20.02 19.66
N LEU A 383 4.09 18.92 19.04
CA LEU A 383 3.59 17.57 19.33
C LEU A 383 3.81 17.19 20.80
N VAL A 384 5.03 17.38 21.32
CA VAL A 384 5.35 17.07 22.72
C VAL A 384 4.54 17.96 23.66
N GLN A 385 4.49 19.28 23.41
CA GLN A 385 3.75 20.22 24.23
C GLN A 385 2.26 19.90 24.30
N ASP A 386 1.64 19.53 23.18
CA ASP A 386 0.24 19.09 23.17
C ASP A 386 0.02 17.91 24.11
N LYS A 387 0.86 16.86 24.04
CA LYS A 387 0.76 15.69 24.93
C LYS A 387 1.01 16.05 26.39
N LEU A 388 1.93 16.96 26.69
CA LEU A 388 2.17 17.44 28.05
C LEU A 388 0.97 18.22 28.61
N ILE A 389 0.28 19.01 27.79
CA ILE A 389 -0.94 19.71 28.20
C ILE A 389 -2.03 18.71 28.60
N GLN A 390 -2.19 17.60 27.85
CA GLN A 390 -3.19 16.56 28.14
C GLN A 390 -3.01 15.90 29.52
N ILE A 391 -1.81 15.90 30.11
CA ILE A 391 -1.55 15.38 31.47
C ILE A 391 -2.44 16.06 32.52
N ASN A 392 -2.67 17.37 32.39
CA ASN A 392 -3.48 18.16 33.32
C ASN A 392 -4.90 18.46 32.80
N HIS A 393 -5.21 17.99 31.59
CA HIS A 393 -6.47 18.24 30.89
C HIS A 393 -7.04 16.91 30.37
N PRO A 394 -7.60 16.06 31.26
CA PRO A 394 -8.05 14.72 30.89
C PRO A 394 -9.11 14.72 29.79
N GLU A 395 -9.91 15.78 29.66
CA GLU A 395 -10.88 15.97 28.58
C GLU A 395 -10.26 16.06 27.18
N ARG A 396 -8.96 16.38 27.11
CA ARG A 396 -8.18 16.44 25.87
C ARG A 396 -7.46 15.14 25.55
N THR A 397 -7.37 14.21 26.51
CA THR A 397 -6.85 12.86 26.23
C THR A 397 -7.78 12.14 25.26
N ARG A 398 -7.27 11.14 24.54
CA ARG A 398 -8.07 10.40 23.56
C ARG A 398 -9.33 9.77 24.18
N ALA A 399 -9.18 9.12 25.32
CA ALA A 399 -10.30 8.54 26.06
C ALA A 399 -11.28 9.61 26.56
N GLY A 400 -10.79 10.73 27.10
CA GLY A 400 -11.64 11.83 27.58
C GLY A 400 -12.44 12.49 26.46
N PHE A 401 -11.80 12.71 25.30
CA PHE A 401 -12.45 13.24 24.11
C PHE A 401 -13.51 12.27 23.57
N LEU A 402 -13.19 10.97 23.50
CA LEU A 402 -14.14 9.93 23.08
C LEU A 402 -15.35 9.85 24.02
N TYR A 403 -15.12 9.85 25.33
CA TYR A 403 -16.18 9.85 26.34
C TYR A 403 -17.10 11.07 26.20
N ASN A 404 -16.54 12.26 26.02
CA ASN A 404 -17.33 13.48 25.83
C ASN A 404 -18.21 13.45 24.57
N LYS A 405 -17.76 12.75 23.51
CA LYS A 405 -18.55 12.54 22.29
C LYS A 405 -19.58 11.42 22.42
N THR A 406 -19.33 10.45 23.29
CA THR A 406 -20.12 9.23 23.43
C THR A 406 -20.36 8.95 24.91
N PRO A 407 -21.36 9.60 25.55
CA PRO A 407 -21.54 9.53 27.01
C PRO A 407 -22.10 8.19 27.51
N ASP A 408 -22.52 7.30 26.60
CA ASP A 408 -23.01 5.96 26.94
C ASP A 408 -22.63 4.93 25.87
N TYR A 409 -22.82 3.64 26.18
CA TYR A 409 -22.48 2.53 25.29
C TYR A 409 -23.23 2.58 23.95
N THR A 410 -24.48 3.09 23.93
CA THR A 410 -25.31 3.11 22.71
C THR A 410 -24.78 4.14 21.72
N SER A 411 -24.54 5.36 22.19
CA SER A 411 -23.92 6.43 21.40
C SER A 411 -22.49 6.05 20.96
N TYR A 412 -21.75 5.33 21.79
CA TYR A 412 -20.44 4.77 21.44
C TYR A 412 -20.51 3.76 20.29
N GLN A 413 -21.42 2.78 20.35
CA GLN A 413 -21.59 1.79 19.27
C GLN A 413 -22.00 2.46 17.95
N GLN A 414 -22.91 3.43 18.01
CA GLN A 414 -23.31 4.21 16.84
C GLN A 414 -22.10 4.97 16.26
N PHE A 415 -21.33 5.66 17.10
CA PHE A 415 -20.15 6.41 16.65
C PHE A 415 -19.11 5.49 16.00
N MET A 416 -18.82 4.33 16.59
CA MET A 416 -17.88 3.36 16.00
C MET A 416 -18.39 2.80 14.67
N SER A 417 -19.70 2.56 14.54
CA SER A 417 -20.32 2.17 13.28
C SER A 417 -20.17 3.23 12.18
N GLU A 418 -20.38 4.51 12.53
CA GLU A 418 -20.21 5.63 11.60
C GLU A 418 -18.75 5.75 11.13
N ILE A 419 -17.79 5.64 12.06
CA ILE A 419 -16.36 5.62 11.72
C ILE A 419 -16.01 4.44 10.81
N ALA A 420 -16.50 3.23 11.09
CA ALA A 420 -16.26 2.05 10.25
C ALA A 420 -16.75 2.26 8.81
N GLN A 421 -17.93 2.89 8.66
CA GLN A 421 -18.50 3.24 7.35
C GLN A 421 -17.69 4.32 6.61
N LEU A 422 -17.25 5.35 7.33
CA LEU A 422 -16.42 6.42 6.77
C LEU A 422 -15.08 5.88 6.28
N ASN A 423 -14.40 5.07 7.11
CA ASN A 423 -13.13 4.45 6.75
C ASN A 423 -13.28 3.54 5.52
N GLN A 424 -14.32 2.70 5.48
CA GLN A 424 -14.61 1.88 4.31
C GLN A 424 -14.78 2.74 3.05
N LYS A 425 -15.60 3.79 3.12
CA LYS A 425 -15.84 4.69 1.99
C LYS A 425 -14.56 5.38 1.52
N GLU A 426 -13.70 5.78 2.44
CA GLU A 426 -12.41 6.39 2.14
C GLU A 426 -11.51 5.42 1.37
N PHE A 427 -11.31 4.20 1.88
CA PHE A 427 -10.43 3.21 1.24
C PHE A 427 -10.99 2.63 -0.07
N LEU A 428 -12.32 2.58 -0.21
CA LEU A 428 -12.95 2.17 -1.48
C LEU A 428 -13.05 3.31 -2.50
N HIS A 429 -12.71 4.55 -2.12
CA HIS A 429 -12.62 5.65 -3.06
C HIS A 429 -11.39 5.49 -3.96
N SER A 430 -11.59 5.65 -5.28
CA SER A 430 -10.54 5.45 -6.29
C SER A 430 -9.85 4.07 -6.16
N PRO A 431 -10.59 2.96 -6.33
CA PRO A 431 -10.09 1.60 -6.08
C PRO A 431 -8.92 1.19 -6.97
N TYR A 432 -8.69 1.90 -8.08
CA TYR A 432 -7.55 1.71 -8.98
C TYR A 432 -6.22 2.23 -8.39
N LEU A 433 -6.24 3.18 -7.45
CA LEU A 433 -5.03 3.67 -6.76
C LEU A 433 -4.63 2.75 -5.62
N LEU A 434 -3.35 2.70 -5.28
CA LEU A 434 -2.80 2.13 -4.05
C LEU A 434 -2.52 3.26 -3.06
N HIS A 435 -3.33 3.36 -2.01
CA HIS A 435 -3.22 4.43 -1.02
C HIS A 435 -1.86 4.42 -0.32
N GLY A 436 -1.28 5.61 -0.15
CA GLY A 436 0.09 5.79 0.35
C GLY A 436 1.19 5.68 -0.71
N PHE A 437 0.88 5.19 -1.91
CA PHE A 437 1.82 4.99 -3.02
C PHE A 437 1.29 5.57 -4.34
N GLU A 438 0.48 6.63 -4.27
CA GLU A 438 -0.19 7.25 -5.42
C GLU A 438 0.76 7.97 -6.39
N ASP A 439 2.01 8.19 -5.98
CA ASP A 439 3.06 8.76 -6.82
C ASP A 439 3.67 7.72 -7.80
N LEU A 440 3.38 6.43 -7.62
CA LEU A 440 3.75 5.39 -8.58
C LEU A 440 2.83 5.43 -9.82
N GLU A 441 3.26 4.82 -10.92
CA GLU A 441 2.38 4.60 -12.07
C GLU A 441 1.26 3.61 -11.73
N LEU A 442 0.07 3.77 -12.31
CA LEU A 442 -1.09 2.90 -12.04
C LEU A 442 -0.78 1.41 -12.26
N SER A 443 -0.01 1.08 -13.29
CA SER A 443 0.41 -0.30 -13.57
C SER A 443 1.30 -0.86 -12.43
N THR A 444 2.21 -0.04 -11.90
CA THR A 444 3.08 -0.43 -10.78
C THR A 444 2.28 -0.56 -9.49
N GLN A 445 1.35 0.36 -9.23
CA GLN A 445 0.44 0.29 -8.08
C GLN A 445 -0.38 -1.01 -8.09
N ASP A 446 -0.94 -1.38 -9.25
CA ASP A 446 -1.71 -2.60 -9.41
C ASP A 446 -0.86 -3.87 -9.24
N LEU A 447 0.35 -3.90 -9.82
CA LEU A 447 1.31 -4.99 -9.59
C LEU A 447 1.63 -5.16 -8.10
N CYS A 448 1.84 -4.05 -7.38
CA CYS A 448 2.13 -4.07 -5.96
C CYS A 448 0.94 -4.57 -5.13
N LYS A 449 -0.30 -4.18 -5.47
CA LYS A 449 -1.50 -4.73 -4.83
C LYS A 449 -1.53 -6.25 -4.96
N LYS A 450 -1.37 -6.78 -6.18
CA LYS A 450 -1.37 -8.22 -6.43
C LYS A 450 -0.20 -8.93 -5.73
N ALA A 451 0.97 -8.31 -5.69
CA ALA A 451 2.12 -8.87 -5.00
C ALA A 451 1.88 -8.97 -3.49
N ILE A 452 1.31 -7.92 -2.89
CA ILE A 452 0.95 -7.89 -1.46
C ILE A 452 -0.16 -8.89 -1.16
N GLU A 453 -1.19 -9.00 -2.01
CA GLU A 453 -2.27 -9.99 -1.87
C GLU A 453 -1.73 -11.43 -1.88
N LEU A 454 -0.74 -11.73 -2.71
CA LEU A 454 -0.14 -13.06 -2.80
C LEU A 454 0.97 -13.31 -1.75
N GLY A 455 1.28 -12.32 -0.91
CA GLY A 455 2.29 -12.43 0.14
C GLY A 455 3.73 -12.32 -0.33
N LEU A 456 3.99 -11.75 -1.50
CA LEU A 456 5.34 -11.43 -1.93
C LEU A 456 5.84 -10.21 -1.18
N LYS A 457 7.07 -10.27 -0.69
CA LYS A 457 7.71 -9.10 -0.12
C LYS A 457 8.01 -8.08 -1.21
N VAL A 458 7.53 -6.85 -1.05
CA VAL A 458 7.81 -5.71 -1.93
C VAL A 458 8.82 -4.78 -1.26
N ASP A 459 9.98 -4.62 -1.88
CA ASP A 459 11.01 -3.67 -1.47
C ASP A 459 11.14 -2.55 -2.50
N TRP A 460 10.95 -1.30 -2.08
CA TRP A 460 11.09 -0.12 -2.94
C TRP A 460 12.57 0.23 -3.13
N ILE A 461 13.09 0.07 -4.35
CA ILE A 461 14.50 0.39 -4.65
C ILE A 461 14.63 1.84 -5.07
N ASP A 462 13.81 2.26 -6.05
CA ASP A 462 13.65 3.66 -6.44
C ASP A 462 12.19 3.90 -6.87
N PRO A 463 11.33 4.40 -5.98
CA PRO A 463 9.95 4.73 -6.30
C PRO A 463 9.80 5.73 -7.46
N LYS A 464 10.76 6.66 -7.62
CA LYS A 464 10.67 7.67 -8.69
C LYS A 464 10.92 7.05 -10.05
N ASP A 465 11.83 6.08 -10.12
CA ASP A 465 12.13 5.32 -11.34
C ASP A 465 11.21 4.09 -11.53
N GLN A 466 10.19 3.93 -10.69
CA GLN A 466 9.28 2.78 -10.70
C GLN A 466 9.99 1.43 -10.52
N LEU A 467 11.15 1.43 -9.85
CA LEU A 467 11.99 0.24 -9.66
C LEU A 467 11.74 -0.37 -8.28
N LEU A 468 11.35 -1.64 -8.27
CA LEU A 468 11.07 -2.41 -7.08
C LEU A 468 11.69 -3.81 -7.16
N ARG A 469 11.86 -4.43 -6.00
CA ARG A 469 12.23 -5.84 -5.87
C ARG A 469 11.07 -6.59 -5.24
N LEU A 470 10.61 -7.64 -5.92
CA LEU A 470 9.66 -8.61 -5.39
C LEU A 470 10.43 -9.83 -4.89
N THR A 471 10.05 -10.37 -3.73
CA THR A 471 10.68 -11.58 -3.18
C THR A 471 9.61 -12.54 -2.68
N TYR A 472 9.70 -13.80 -3.13
CA TYR A 472 8.92 -14.91 -2.65
C TYR A 472 9.87 -16.01 -2.17
N GLN A 473 9.85 -16.32 -0.87
CA GLN A 473 10.83 -17.21 -0.25
C GLN A 473 12.27 -16.76 -0.58
N ASP A 474 13.07 -17.62 -1.22
CA ASP A 474 14.45 -17.31 -1.63
C ASP A 474 14.55 -16.73 -3.05
N HIS A 475 13.45 -16.69 -3.80
CA HIS A 475 13.41 -16.17 -5.16
C HIS A 475 13.09 -14.67 -5.15
N HIS A 476 13.88 -13.87 -5.86
CA HIS A 476 13.62 -12.44 -6.05
C HIS A 476 13.72 -12.03 -7.50
N GLU A 477 12.91 -11.04 -7.88
CA GLU A 477 12.89 -10.44 -9.20
C GLU A 477 12.90 -8.91 -9.08
N PHE A 478 13.66 -8.25 -9.94
CA PHE A 478 13.62 -6.79 -10.10
C PHE A 478 12.64 -6.44 -11.21
N VAL A 479 11.73 -5.52 -10.92
CA VAL A 479 10.70 -5.08 -11.86
C VAL A 479 10.72 -3.56 -11.93
N ARG A 480 10.72 -3.03 -13.14
CA ARG A 480 10.61 -1.59 -13.41
C ARG A 480 9.35 -1.32 -14.26
N ASN A 481 8.62 -0.25 -13.95
CA ASN A 481 7.38 0.13 -14.67
C ASN A 481 6.37 -1.04 -14.82
N ALA A 482 6.28 -1.90 -13.79
CA ALA A 482 5.46 -3.11 -13.72
C ALA A 482 5.77 -4.26 -14.70
N ASN A 483 6.34 -4.01 -15.88
CA ASN A 483 6.50 -5.01 -16.94
C ASN A 483 7.92 -5.11 -17.52
N MET A 484 8.87 -4.27 -17.08
CA MET A 484 10.27 -4.39 -17.49
C MET A 484 11.00 -5.29 -16.52
N THR A 485 11.41 -6.47 -17.00
CA THR A 485 11.92 -7.57 -16.18
C THR A 485 13.15 -8.18 -16.84
N ARG A 486 13.83 -9.11 -16.16
CA ARG A 486 14.99 -9.82 -16.74
C ARG A 486 14.64 -10.75 -17.90
N PHE A 487 13.35 -11.00 -18.16
CA PHE A 487 12.90 -11.92 -19.20
C PHE A 487 12.92 -11.27 -20.58
N ASP A 488 12.94 -9.94 -20.68
CA ASP A 488 13.18 -9.26 -21.95
C ASP A 488 14.66 -8.95 -22.11
N SER A 489 15.19 -9.24 -23.30
CA SER A 489 16.58 -8.92 -23.61
C SER A 489 16.74 -7.43 -23.89
N GLN A 490 17.93 -6.89 -23.61
CA GLN A 490 18.27 -5.52 -24.01
C GLN A 490 18.22 -5.33 -25.54
N VAL A 491 18.42 -6.41 -26.31
CA VAL A 491 18.33 -6.37 -27.77
C VAL A 491 16.88 -6.18 -28.22
N SER A 492 15.93 -6.89 -27.59
CA SER A 492 14.49 -6.75 -27.87
C SER A 492 14.03 -5.30 -27.64
N TYR A 493 14.50 -4.66 -26.57
CA TYR A 493 14.31 -3.24 -26.32
C TYR A 493 14.79 -2.37 -27.50
N PHE A 494 16.05 -2.53 -27.93
CA PHE A 494 16.61 -1.70 -29.01
C PHE A 494 15.94 -1.96 -30.37
N ILE A 495 15.51 -3.19 -30.61
CA ILE A 495 14.73 -3.53 -31.79
C ILE A 495 13.42 -2.73 -31.77
N MET A 496 12.67 -2.81 -30.67
CA MET A 496 11.33 -2.21 -30.56
C MET A 496 11.35 -0.68 -30.52
N ASP A 497 12.34 -0.09 -29.85
CA ASP A 497 12.58 1.36 -29.82
C ASP A 497 12.89 1.89 -31.24
N ASN A 498 13.55 1.08 -32.07
CA ASN A 498 13.82 1.42 -33.46
C ASN A 498 12.69 0.95 -34.39
N LYS A 499 11.75 1.85 -34.66
CA LYS A 499 10.60 1.62 -35.58
C LYS A 499 10.99 0.98 -36.93
N LEU A 500 12.17 1.29 -37.49
CA LEU A 500 12.62 0.67 -38.75
C LEU A 500 13.07 -0.78 -38.56
N ALA A 501 13.84 -1.05 -37.51
CA ALA A 501 14.30 -2.40 -37.20
C ALA A 501 13.08 -3.31 -36.94
N THR A 502 12.14 -2.84 -36.11
CA THR A 502 10.84 -3.49 -35.89
C THR A 502 10.15 -3.81 -37.20
N LYS A 503 9.91 -2.81 -38.06
CA LYS A 503 9.21 -3.02 -39.35
C LYS A 503 9.93 -4.02 -40.26
N LYS A 504 11.27 -3.95 -40.34
CA LYS A 504 12.06 -4.87 -41.17
C LYS A 504 11.93 -6.30 -40.70
N ILE A 505 12.09 -6.54 -39.40
CA ILE A 505 11.98 -7.88 -38.79
C ILE A 505 10.56 -8.44 -38.97
N LEU A 506 9.53 -7.63 -38.71
CA LEU A 506 8.14 -8.05 -38.90
C LEU A 506 7.85 -8.42 -40.37
N LYS A 507 8.34 -7.61 -41.32
CA LYS A 507 8.19 -7.88 -42.76
C LYS A 507 8.90 -9.15 -43.19
N GLU A 508 10.08 -9.44 -42.65
CA GLU A 508 10.82 -10.70 -42.92
C GLU A 508 10.06 -11.94 -42.43
N GLN A 509 9.19 -11.78 -41.43
CA GLN A 509 8.30 -12.83 -40.93
C GLN A 509 6.96 -12.91 -41.70
N GLY A 510 6.78 -12.12 -42.76
CA GLY A 510 5.55 -12.10 -43.55
C GLY A 510 4.39 -11.35 -42.91
N LEU A 511 4.64 -10.55 -41.87
CA LEU A 511 3.63 -9.66 -41.27
C LEU A 511 3.54 -8.36 -42.06
N PHE A 512 2.32 -7.86 -42.24
CA PHE A 512 2.11 -6.62 -42.98
C PHE A 512 2.42 -5.40 -42.11
N VAL A 513 3.33 -4.55 -42.61
CA VAL A 513 3.71 -3.27 -42.03
C VAL A 513 3.57 -2.17 -43.09
N PRO A 514 3.20 -0.93 -42.72
CA PRO A 514 3.06 0.16 -43.69
C PRO A 514 4.40 0.42 -44.40
N SER A 515 4.36 0.44 -45.73
CA SER A 515 5.52 0.80 -46.54
C SER A 515 5.78 2.30 -46.40
N GLY A 516 7.04 2.69 -46.33
CA GLY A 516 7.42 4.10 -46.17
C GLY A 516 8.91 4.32 -46.32
N GLN A 517 9.29 5.59 -46.40
CA GLN A 517 10.68 6.03 -46.55
C GLN A 517 11.01 7.11 -45.52
N ILE A 518 12.21 7.01 -44.94
CA ILE A 518 12.77 8.02 -44.04
C ILE A 518 13.59 9.03 -44.82
N PHE A 519 13.48 10.28 -44.40
CA PHE A 519 14.28 11.37 -44.90
C PHE A 519 14.90 12.13 -43.74
N ASP A 520 16.22 12.34 -43.82
CA ASP A 520 17.01 13.22 -42.95
C ASP A 520 17.23 14.61 -43.60
N GLN A 521 16.84 14.76 -44.87
CA GLN A 521 16.96 15.98 -45.64
C GLN A 521 15.62 16.41 -46.23
N GLN A 522 15.19 17.62 -45.85
CA GLN A 522 13.94 18.20 -46.29
C GLN A 522 13.81 18.30 -47.82
N THR A 523 14.91 18.58 -48.52
CA THR A 523 14.94 18.63 -49.99
C THR A 523 14.63 17.29 -50.63
N GLN A 524 15.18 16.20 -50.10
CA GLN A 524 14.91 14.85 -50.59
C GLN A 524 13.47 14.43 -50.28
N ALA A 525 12.99 14.74 -49.08
CA ALA A 525 11.62 14.44 -48.66
C ALA A 525 10.57 15.15 -49.53
N LYS A 526 10.81 16.42 -49.89
CA LYS A 526 9.96 17.18 -50.82
C LYS A 526 9.99 16.58 -52.23
N ALA A 527 11.17 16.16 -52.71
CA ALA A 527 11.33 15.53 -54.02
C ALA A 527 10.65 14.14 -54.13
N TYR A 528 10.24 13.54 -53.01
CA TYR A 528 9.54 12.25 -52.98
C TYR A 528 8.05 12.34 -53.41
N TYR A 529 7.47 13.55 -53.45
CA TYR A 529 6.05 13.77 -53.77
C TYR A 529 5.53 13.00 -55.01
N PRO A 530 6.24 12.96 -56.16
CA PRO A 530 5.75 12.25 -57.35
C PRO A 530 5.52 10.74 -57.13
N GLN A 531 6.21 10.12 -56.17
CA GLN A 531 6.06 8.69 -55.86
C GLN A 531 4.84 8.39 -55.00
N VAL A 532 4.35 9.39 -54.25
CA VAL A 532 3.26 9.22 -53.27
C VAL A 532 1.98 9.94 -53.63
N LYS A 533 2.00 10.93 -54.54
CA LYS A 533 0.87 11.82 -54.89
C LYS A 533 -0.49 11.15 -55.17
N SER A 534 -0.50 9.88 -55.55
CA SER A 534 -1.69 9.11 -55.89
C SER A 534 -2.08 8.08 -54.82
N LYS A 535 -1.47 8.14 -53.65
CA LYS A 535 -1.71 7.25 -52.52
C LYS A 535 -2.07 8.08 -51.29
N PRO A 536 -2.94 7.57 -50.41
CA PRO A 536 -3.12 8.17 -49.10
C PRO A 536 -1.86 7.90 -48.27
N ILE A 537 -1.35 8.93 -47.59
CA ILE A 537 -0.09 8.87 -46.84
C ILE A 537 -0.19 9.52 -45.48
N VAL A 538 0.74 9.16 -44.61
CA VAL A 538 0.99 9.82 -43.33
C VAL A 538 2.43 10.33 -43.34
N ILE A 539 2.59 11.60 -42.95
CA ILE A 539 3.88 12.23 -42.72
C ILE A 539 4.03 12.41 -41.22
N LYS A 540 5.06 11.82 -40.61
CA LYS A 540 5.30 11.94 -39.17
C LYS A 540 6.79 12.10 -38.86
N PRO A 541 7.15 12.85 -37.81
CA PRO A 541 8.53 12.88 -37.32
C PRO A 541 8.92 11.51 -36.73
N LYS A 542 10.22 11.18 -36.72
CA LYS A 542 10.71 9.85 -36.28
C LYS A 542 10.46 9.61 -34.79
N ASN A 543 10.81 10.58 -33.94
CA ASN A 543 10.84 10.50 -32.49
C ASN A 543 9.92 11.54 -31.82
N THR A 544 8.69 11.72 -32.30
CA THR A 544 7.72 12.59 -31.63
C THR A 544 6.60 11.83 -30.93
N ASN A 545 6.26 12.30 -29.74
CA ASN A 545 5.12 11.84 -28.95
C ASN A 545 3.90 12.76 -29.18
N TYR A 546 2.71 12.28 -28.82
CA TYR A 546 1.45 13.06 -28.79
C TYR A 546 0.89 13.55 -30.13
N GLY A 547 1.42 13.08 -31.26
CA GLY A 547 0.90 13.43 -32.59
C GLY A 547 1.31 14.81 -33.11
N ILE A 548 2.31 15.44 -32.47
CA ILE A 548 2.86 16.72 -32.90
C ILE A 548 3.68 16.51 -34.19
N GLY A 549 3.43 17.35 -35.19
CA GLY A 549 4.06 17.27 -36.50
C GLY A 549 3.52 16.16 -37.43
N ILE A 550 2.47 15.44 -37.02
CA ILE A 550 1.84 14.41 -37.85
C ILE A 550 0.80 15.02 -38.78
N THR A 551 0.95 14.79 -40.08
CA THR A 551 -0.04 15.16 -41.10
C THR A 551 -0.55 13.92 -41.81
N ILE A 552 -1.87 13.80 -41.92
CA ILE A 552 -2.55 12.68 -42.57
C ILE A 552 -3.20 13.18 -43.85
N PHE A 553 -2.88 12.55 -44.98
CA PHE A 553 -3.53 12.76 -46.26
C PHE A 553 -4.32 11.50 -46.63
N ASN A 554 -5.62 11.50 -46.34
CA ASN A 554 -6.55 10.41 -46.68
C ASN A 554 -7.37 10.68 -47.95
N GLN A 555 -7.27 11.88 -48.51
CA GLN A 555 -7.89 12.31 -49.76
C GLN A 555 -6.82 12.90 -50.68
N ALA A 556 -7.19 13.32 -51.89
CA ALA A 556 -6.25 13.99 -52.80
C ALA A 556 -5.70 15.29 -52.17
N TYR A 557 -4.40 15.51 -52.30
CA TYR A 557 -3.67 16.65 -51.72
C TYR A 557 -2.76 17.30 -52.77
N SER A 558 -2.43 18.58 -52.58
CA SER A 558 -1.55 19.30 -53.50
C SER A 558 -0.07 19.14 -53.13
N GLU A 559 0.82 19.43 -54.08
CA GLU A 559 2.27 19.47 -53.83
C GLU A 559 2.65 20.52 -52.78
N ALA A 560 1.92 21.65 -52.77
CA ALA A 560 2.12 22.70 -51.80
C ALA A 560 1.80 22.23 -50.37
N ASP A 561 0.63 21.59 -50.19
CA ASP A 561 0.22 21.03 -48.89
C ASP A 561 1.19 19.95 -48.41
N TYR A 562 1.63 19.08 -49.32
CA TYR A 562 2.65 18.07 -49.02
C TYR A 562 3.96 18.72 -48.56
N CYS A 563 4.46 19.72 -49.29
CA CYS A 563 5.70 20.40 -48.95
C CYS A 563 5.61 21.17 -47.62
N GLU A 564 4.45 21.73 -47.30
CA GLU A 564 4.17 22.36 -46.02
C GLU A 564 4.18 21.33 -44.89
N ALA A 565 3.48 20.21 -45.06
CA ALA A 565 3.46 19.10 -44.10
C ALA A 565 4.85 18.54 -43.82
N ILE A 566 5.68 18.35 -44.85
CA ILE A 566 7.10 17.98 -44.70
C ILE A 566 7.84 19.03 -43.89
N THR A 567 7.65 20.31 -44.20
CA THR A 567 8.30 21.41 -43.48
C THR A 567 7.89 21.45 -42.02
N GLU A 568 6.62 21.22 -41.73
CA GLU A 568 6.10 21.16 -40.37
C GLU A 568 6.71 19.97 -39.62
N ALA A 569 6.74 18.77 -40.20
CA ALA A 569 7.31 17.59 -39.56
C ALA A 569 8.80 17.78 -39.19
N PHE A 570 9.62 18.39 -40.07
CA PHE A 570 11.03 18.69 -39.80
C PHE A 570 11.26 19.77 -38.73
N LYS A 571 10.24 20.55 -38.32
CA LYS A 571 10.38 21.45 -37.16
C LYS A 571 10.43 20.67 -35.85
N HIS A 572 9.93 19.43 -35.85
CA HIS A 572 9.78 18.61 -34.65
C HIS A 572 10.78 17.46 -34.57
N ASP A 573 11.47 17.11 -35.65
CA ASP A 573 12.54 16.08 -35.67
C ASP A 573 13.53 16.32 -36.82
N GLN A 574 14.76 15.82 -36.66
CA GLN A 574 15.79 15.83 -37.71
C GLN A 574 15.53 14.77 -38.80
N GLU A 575 14.76 13.74 -38.49
CA GLU A 575 14.34 12.70 -39.42
C GLU A 575 12.81 12.60 -39.45
N ILE A 576 12.24 12.47 -40.65
CA ILE A 576 10.80 12.26 -40.82
C ILE A 576 10.54 10.98 -41.62
N LEU A 577 9.36 10.41 -41.42
CA LEU A 577 8.86 9.23 -42.10
C LEU A 577 7.62 9.59 -42.92
N VAL A 578 7.66 9.26 -44.22
CA VAL A 578 6.49 9.29 -45.11
C VAL A 578 6.07 7.85 -45.37
N GLU A 579 4.88 7.47 -44.93
CA GLU A 579 4.37 6.09 -45.02
C GLU A 579 2.95 6.02 -45.59
N ASP A 580 2.58 4.84 -46.09
CA ASP A 580 1.22 4.58 -46.56
C ASP A 580 0.20 4.75 -45.41
N TYR A 581 -0.92 5.41 -45.71
CA TYR A 581 -2.04 5.51 -44.78
C TYR A 581 -2.85 4.20 -44.79
N ILE A 582 -3.09 3.66 -43.59
CA ILE A 582 -3.91 2.48 -43.38
C ILE A 582 -5.23 2.90 -42.76
N GLU A 583 -6.33 2.49 -43.39
CA GLU A 583 -7.68 2.75 -42.91
C GLU A 583 -8.14 1.60 -42.01
N GLY A 584 -8.66 1.92 -40.83
CA GLY A 584 -9.26 0.94 -39.92
C GLY A 584 -9.33 1.43 -38.48
N THR A 585 -9.71 0.52 -37.60
CA THR A 585 -9.73 0.73 -36.16
C THR A 585 -8.36 0.39 -35.57
N GLU A 586 -7.83 1.28 -34.72
CA GLU A 586 -6.59 1.03 -33.99
C GLU A 586 -6.84 0.17 -32.75
N ILE A 587 -6.25 -1.03 -32.74
CA ILE A 587 -6.33 -2.01 -31.68
C ILE A 587 -4.94 -2.21 -31.08
N ARG A 588 -4.83 -2.01 -29.76
CA ARG A 588 -3.66 -2.35 -28.95
C ARG A 588 -3.83 -3.76 -28.42
N PHE A 589 -2.90 -4.66 -28.75
CA PHE A 589 -2.79 -6.00 -28.17
C PHE A 589 -1.73 -6.00 -27.07
N TYR A 590 -2.03 -6.61 -25.94
CA TYR A 590 -1.10 -6.81 -24.82
C TYR A 590 -0.75 -8.30 -24.73
N LEU A 591 0.52 -8.61 -24.95
CA LEU A 591 1.04 -9.96 -24.89
C LEU A 591 2.01 -10.13 -23.73
N LEU A 592 1.90 -11.28 -23.07
CA LEU A 592 2.86 -11.79 -22.09
C LEU A 592 3.28 -13.19 -22.51
N ASN A 593 4.59 -13.44 -22.61
CA ASN A 593 5.15 -14.74 -22.97
C ASN A 593 4.50 -15.32 -24.25
N HIS A 594 4.36 -14.46 -25.27
CA HIS A 594 3.74 -14.79 -26.55
C HIS A 594 2.29 -15.31 -26.48
N GLN A 595 1.56 -14.92 -25.43
CA GLN A 595 0.13 -15.16 -25.28
C GLN A 595 -0.61 -13.83 -25.18
N LEU A 596 -1.75 -13.73 -25.85
CA LEU A 596 -2.63 -12.58 -25.70
C LEU A 596 -3.26 -12.61 -24.32
N LEU A 597 -3.08 -11.53 -23.55
CA LEU A 597 -3.81 -11.34 -22.30
C LEU A 597 -5.02 -10.41 -22.47
N ALA A 598 -4.86 -9.36 -23.27
CA ALA A 598 -5.94 -8.40 -23.51
C ALA A 598 -5.72 -7.64 -24.82
N ALA A 599 -6.80 -7.11 -25.39
CA ALA A 599 -6.74 -6.18 -26.50
C ALA A 599 -7.81 -5.10 -26.37
N CYS A 600 -7.46 -3.86 -26.71
CA CYS A 600 -8.38 -2.73 -26.63
C CYS A 600 -8.34 -1.84 -27.87
N GLU A 601 -9.51 -1.36 -28.26
CA GLU A 601 -9.68 -0.28 -29.23
C GLU A 601 -9.39 1.05 -28.55
N ARG A 602 -8.56 1.89 -29.17
CA ARG A 602 -8.27 3.24 -28.69
C ARG A 602 -9.08 4.26 -29.48
N GLN A 603 -9.90 5.05 -28.80
CA GLN A 603 -10.69 6.11 -29.43
C GLN A 603 -10.24 7.50 -28.97
N PRO A 604 -10.29 8.52 -29.86
CA PRO A 604 -9.97 9.89 -29.51
C PRO A 604 -10.88 10.47 -28.42
N ALA A 605 -10.41 11.55 -27.80
CA ALA A 605 -11.22 12.35 -26.88
C ALA A 605 -12.50 12.83 -27.57
N GLN A 606 -13.65 12.63 -26.93
CA GLN A 606 -14.96 12.78 -27.56
C GLN A 606 -16.07 12.98 -26.52
N VAL A 607 -17.16 13.63 -26.93
CA VAL A 607 -18.42 13.72 -26.17
C VAL A 607 -19.60 13.33 -27.06
N TYR A 608 -20.72 12.94 -26.45
CA TYR A 608 -21.96 12.62 -27.16
C TYR A 608 -23.01 13.69 -26.86
N GLY A 609 -23.58 14.27 -27.90
CA GLY A 609 -24.69 15.21 -27.77
C GLY A 609 -25.89 14.54 -27.12
N ASP A 610 -26.55 15.27 -26.23
CA ASP A 610 -27.86 14.91 -25.69
C ASP A 610 -28.98 15.81 -26.22
N GLY A 611 -28.64 16.82 -27.04
CA GLY A 611 -29.57 17.82 -27.56
C GLY A 611 -29.95 18.92 -26.56
N LEU A 612 -29.36 18.92 -25.36
CA LEU A 612 -29.66 19.84 -24.26
C LEU A 612 -28.45 20.69 -23.87
N HIS A 613 -27.29 20.06 -23.68
CA HIS A 613 -26.09 20.70 -23.18
C HIS A 613 -25.15 21.14 -24.31
N THR A 614 -24.44 22.23 -24.07
CA THR A 614 -23.32 22.66 -24.91
C THR A 614 -22.16 21.68 -24.82
N ILE A 615 -21.25 21.68 -25.80
CA ILE A 615 -20.03 20.87 -25.73
C ILE A 615 -19.20 21.20 -24.47
N ASP A 616 -19.17 22.46 -24.06
CA ASP A 616 -18.49 22.90 -22.84
C ASP A 616 -19.04 22.20 -21.58
N GLU A 617 -20.37 22.14 -21.46
CA GLU A 617 -21.07 21.49 -20.34
C GLU A 617 -20.95 19.96 -20.42
N LEU A 618 -21.01 19.38 -21.63
CA LEU A 618 -20.80 17.94 -21.83
C LEU A 618 -19.40 17.51 -21.41
N ILE A 619 -18.38 18.33 -21.66
CA ILE A 619 -17.01 18.09 -21.17
C ILE A 619 -17.00 18.09 -19.64
N ASP A 620 -17.65 19.05 -18.99
CA ASP A 620 -17.67 19.14 -17.53
C ASP A 620 -18.44 17.96 -16.90
N LEU A 621 -19.54 17.52 -17.52
CA LEU A 621 -20.30 16.33 -17.11
C LEU A 621 -19.47 15.06 -17.25
N GLU A 622 -18.81 14.85 -18.38
CA GLU A 622 -17.95 13.68 -18.62
C GLU A 622 -16.75 13.66 -17.66
N ASN A 623 -16.21 14.83 -17.30
CA ASN A 623 -15.13 14.98 -16.32
C ASN A 623 -15.56 14.74 -14.86
N GLN A 624 -16.85 14.57 -14.56
CA GLN A 624 -17.32 14.10 -13.24
C GLN A 624 -17.16 12.59 -13.08
N ASN A 625 -16.81 11.86 -14.13
CA ASN A 625 -16.51 10.44 -14.06
C ASN A 625 -15.33 10.19 -13.11
N PRO A 626 -15.47 9.37 -12.04
CA PRO A 626 -14.41 9.14 -11.07
C PRO A 626 -13.18 8.43 -11.65
N LEU A 627 -13.30 7.83 -12.83
CA LEU A 627 -12.17 7.24 -13.55
C LEU A 627 -11.34 8.28 -14.32
N ARG A 628 -11.77 9.55 -14.39
CA ARG A 628 -11.03 10.64 -15.01
C ARG A 628 -10.27 11.46 -13.97
N GLY A 629 -9.00 11.75 -14.26
CA GLY A 629 -8.12 12.50 -13.37
C GLY A 629 -7.02 13.26 -14.10
N LYS A 630 -6.28 14.07 -13.33
CA LYS A 630 -5.11 14.81 -13.81
C LYS A 630 -3.85 13.95 -13.76
N ASP A 631 -2.83 14.37 -14.50
CA ASP A 631 -1.46 13.85 -14.41
C ASP A 631 -1.34 12.31 -14.54
N HIS A 632 -2.25 11.68 -15.29
CA HIS A 632 -2.35 10.22 -15.46
C HIS A 632 -2.47 9.43 -14.14
N ARG A 633 -2.95 10.08 -13.07
CA ARG A 633 -3.23 9.45 -11.76
C ARG A 633 -4.62 8.80 -11.68
N ALA A 634 -5.29 8.66 -12.81
CA ALA A 634 -6.55 7.93 -12.96
C ALA A 634 -6.55 7.20 -14.30
N PRO A 635 -7.38 6.13 -14.44
CA PRO A 635 -7.45 5.34 -15.66
C PRO A 635 -7.64 6.14 -16.96
N MET A 636 -8.39 7.23 -16.87
CA MET A 636 -8.63 8.15 -17.98
C MET A 636 -8.15 9.56 -17.62
N THR A 637 -7.70 10.30 -18.62
CA THR A 637 -7.35 11.71 -18.46
C THR A 637 -8.61 12.58 -18.58
N LEU A 638 -8.65 13.69 -17.85
CA LEU A 638 -9.70 14.70 -18.02
C LEU A 638 -9.71 15.23 -19.46
N LEU A 639 -10.90 15.52 -19.97
CA LEU A 639 -11.09 16.23 -21.22
C LEU A 639 -10.74 17.70 -21.02
N GLU A 640 -9.88 18.24 -21.89
CA GLU A 640 -9.47 19.65 -21.83
C GLU A 640 -10.30 20.55 -22.75
N LYS A 641 -10.29 21.86 -22.46
CA LYS A 641 -10.93 22.92 -23.25
C LYS A 641 -9.87 23.80 -23.92
N GLY A 642 -8.85 23.15 -24.50
CA GLY A 642 -7.64 23.79 -25.01
C GLY A 642 -7.74 24.33 -26.43
N LYS A 643 -6.60 24.86 -26.92
CA LYS A 643 -6.47 25.39 -28.29
C LYS A 643 -6.65 24.29 -29.35
N LEU A 644 -6.14 23.10 -29.08
CA LEU A 644 -6.19 21.96 -30.01
C LEU A 644 -7.61 21.41 -30.13
N GLU A 645 -8.35 21.36 -29.02
CA GLU A 645 -9.78 21.01 -29.02
C GLU A 645 -10.59 22.02 -29.81
N LYS A 646 -10.32 23.33 -29.61
CA LYS A 646 -11.00 24.38 -30.36
C LYS A 646 -10.79 24.24 -31.87
N ILE A 647 -9.58 23.90 -32.31
CA ILE A 647 -9.28 23.67 -33.73
C ILE A 647 -10.07 22.46 -34.26
N THR A 648 -10.05 21.35 -33.52
CA THR A 648 -10.74 20.10 -33.89
C THR A 648 -12.26 20.31 -33.99
N LEU A 649 -12.86 21.09 -33.08
CA LEU A 649 -14.27 21.45 -33.13
C LEU A 649 -14.61 22.30 -34.36
N LYS A 650 -13.78 23.32 -34.66
CA LYS A 650 -14.00 24.21 -35.80
C LYS A 650 -14.01 23.46 -37.13
N GLU A 651 -13.17 22.44 -37.26
CA GLU A 651 -13.11 21.56 -38.45
C GLU A 651 -14.40 20.75 -38.65
N GLN A 652 -15.11 20.46 -37.57
CA GLN A 652 -16.43 19.83 -37.58
C GLN A 652 -17.58 20.85 -37.73
N GLY A 653 -17.26 22.14 -37.89
CA GLY A 653 -18.24 23.23 -37.94
C GLY A 653 -18.88 23.54 -36.58
N LEU A 654 -18.22 23.15 -35.48
CA LEU A 654 -18.70 23.30 -34.11
C LEU A 654 -17.77 24.22 -33.29
N ASP A 655 -18.27 24.69 -32.16
CA ASP A 655 -17.50 25.35 -31.11
C ASP A 655 -17.99 24.91 -29.72
N PHE A 656 -17.31 25.35 -28.65
CA PHE A 656 -17.68 24.94 -27.29
C PHE A 656 -19.11 25.31 -26.88
N SER A 657 -19.69 26.36 -27.47
CA SER A 657 -21.08 26.79 -27.23
C SER A 657 -22.12 26.04 -28.06
N SER A 658 -21.70 25.21 -29.01
CA SER A 658 -22.61 24.43 -29.85
C SER A 658 -23.29 23.33 -29.03
N ILE A 659 -24.58 23.10 -29.29
CA ILE A 659 -25.37 22.01 -28.69
C ILE A 659 -25.49 20.89 -29.73
N PRO A 660 -24.76 19.76 -29.59
CA PRO A 660 -24.83 18.67 -30.55
C PRO A 660 -26.15 17.90 -30.41
N GLN A 661 -26.65 17.35 -31.51
CA GLN A 661 -27.89 16.57 -31.50
C GLN A 661 -27.76 15.31 -30.63
N THR A 662 -28.89 14.80 -30.12
CA THR A 662 -28.91 13.57 -29.33
C THR A 662 -28.25 12.41 -30.11
N GLY A 663 -27.20 11.82 -29.52
CA GLY A 663 -26.41 10.74 -30.11
C GLY A 663 -25.32 11.19 -31.08
N GLN A 664 -25.21 12.48 -31.39
CA GLN A 664 -24.14 13.01 -32.23
C GLN A 664 -22.79 12.88 -31.50
N LYS A 665 -21.87 12.11 -32.08
CA LYS A 665 -20.51 11.97 -31.59
C LYS A 665 -19.68 13.17 -32.04
N VAL A 666 -19.08 13.89 -31.09
CA VAL A 666 -18.22 15.05 -31.36
C VAL A 666 -16.81 14.76 -30.89
N TYR A 667 -15.84 14.86 -31.79
CA TYR A 667 -14.43 14.64 -31.46
C TYR A 667 -13.80 15.93 -30.93
N LEU A 668 -13.05 15.81 -29.83
CA LEU A 668 -12.26 16.88 -29.24
C LEU A 668 -10.80 16.80 -29.68
N ARG A 669 -10.31 15.60 -30.01
CA ARG A 669 -8.96 15.37 -30.51
C ARG A 669 -8.99 14.47 -31.74
N ARG A 670 -7.94 14.58 -32.56
CA ARG A 670 -7.69 13.69 -33.70
C ARG A 670 -6.96 12.40 -33.30
N ASN A 671 -6.10 12.46 -32.29
CA ASN A 671 -5.34 11.31 -31.81
C ASN A 671 -6.16 10.45 -30.84
N SER A 672 -5.96 9.14 -30.90
CA SER A 672 -6.61 8.12 -30.08
C SER A 672 -5.94 7.92 -28.71
N ASN A 673 -5.06 8.85 -28.30
CA ASN A 673 -4.29 8.69 -27.08
C ASN A 673 -5.17 8.88 -25.84
N VAL A 674 -5.12 7.92 -24.92
CA VAL A 674 -5.80 8.05 -23.61
C VAL A 674 -5.23 9.23 -22.82
N SER A 675 -3.95 9.55 -23.03
CA SER A 675 -3.27 10.69 -22.41
C SER A 675 -3.83 12.06 -22.83
N SER A 676 -4.58 12.14 -23.93
CA SER A 676 -5.26 13.37 -24.39
C SER A 676 -6.76 13.35 -24.10
N GLY A 677 -7.21 12.46 -23.20
CA GLY A 677 -8.62 12.32 -22.82
C GLY A 677 -9.40 11.28 -23.63
N GLY A 678 -8.72 10.53 -24.50
CA GLY A 678 -9.29 9.39 -25.21
C GLY A 678 -9.76 8.25 -24.29
N ILE A 679 -10.41 7.26 -24.87
CA ILE A 679 -10.95 6.11 -24.15
C ILE A 679 -10.41 4.80 -24.74
N ALA A 680 -10.05 3.86 -23.86
CA ALA A 680 -9.77 2.48 -24.22
C ALA A 680 -11.04 1.63 -24.05
N ILE A 681 -11.38 0.88 -25.09
CA ILE A 681 -12.54 -0.03 -25.10
C ILE A 681 -11.99 -1.44 -25.23
N ASP A 682 -12.24 -2.31 -24.25
CA ASP A 682 -11.86 -3.71 -24.33
C ASP A 682 -12.58 -4.40 -25.50
N ARG A 683 -11.79 -5.10 -26.33
CA ARG A 683 -12.21 -5.84 -27.52
C ARG A 683 -11.67 -7.26 -27.54
N THR A 684 -11.12 -7.75 -26.42
CA THR A 684 -10.39 -9.01 -26.35
C THR A 684 -11.18 -10.17 -26.95
N ASP A 685 -12.43 -10.34 -26.53
CA ASP A 685 -13.29 -11.45 -27.00
C ASP A 685 -13.91 -11.21 -28.39
N ALA A 686 -13.81 -9.99 -28.91
CA ALA A 686 -14.45 -9.59 -30.17
C ALA A 686 -13.53 -9.74 -31.39
N ILE A 687 -12.21 -9.87 -31.17
CA ILE A 687 -11.20 -9.91 -32.22
C ILE A 687 -11.08 -11.33 -32.78
N HIS A 688 -11.07 -11.43 -34.11
CA HIS A 688 -10.87 -12.69 -34.81
C HIS A 688 -9.47 -13.27 -34.57
N GLN A 689 -9.40 -14.60 -34.41
CA GLN A 689 -8.18 -15.34 -34.06
C GLN A 689 -6.98 -15.03 -34.98
N SER A 690 -7.21 -14.76 -36.26
CA SER A 690 -6.13 -14.42 -37.20
C SER A 690 -5.28 -13.21 -36.76
N TYR A 691 -5.90 -12.18 -36.20
CA TYR A 691 -5.17 -10.99 -35.75
C TYR A 691 -4.43 -11.24 -34.43
N ILE A 692 -4.99 -12.09 -33.58
CA ILE A 692 -4.32 -12.59 -32.37
C ILE A 692 -3.05 -13.36 -32.77
N ASP A 693 -3.15 -14.24 -33.76
CA ASP A 693 -2.02 -15.01 -34.27
C ASP A 693 -0.93 -14.11 -34.86
N TYR A 694 -1.30 -13.04 -35.58
CA TYR A 694 -0.33 -12.05 -36.06
C TYR A 694 0.34 -11.29 -34.91
N ALA A 695 -0.38 -10.97 -33.84
CA ALA A 695 0.18 -10.28 -32.67
C ALA A 695 1.17 -11.20 -31.93
N ILE A 696 0.82 -12.48 -31.79
CA ILE A 696 1.69 -13.52 -31.23
C ILE A 696 2.94 -13.69 -32.10
N GLN A 697 2.77 -13.81 -33.41
CA GLN A 697 3.90 -13.92 -34.35
C GLN A 697 4.82 -12.69 -34.27
N ALA A 698 4.26 -11.48 -34.15
CA ALA A 698 5.02 -10.25 -33.97
C ALA A 698 5.85 -10.28 -32.68
N SER A 699 5.25 -10.67 -31.55
CA SER A 699 5.97 -10.77 -30.27
C SER A 699 7.13 -11.77 -30.33
N ARG A 700 6.95 -12.90 -31.02
CA ARG A 700 7.99 -13.91 -31.23
C ARG A 700 9.11 -13.41 -32.13
N ALA A 701 8.75 -12.71 -33.21
CA ALA A 701 9.70 -12.12 -34.15
C ALA A 701 10.62 -11.09 -33.48
N LEU A 702 10.07 -10.34 -32.51
CA LEU A 702 10.79 -9.31 -31.77
C LEU A 702 11.48 -9.84 -30.50
N GLU A 703 11.36 -11.15 -30.23
CA GLU A 703 11.89 -11.80 -29.03
C GLU A 703 11.48 -11.06 -27.74
N ALA A 704 10.23 -10.59 -27.69
CA ALA A 704 9.69 -9.80 -26.59
C ALA A 704 8.66 -10.62 -25.80
N ASN A 705 8.96 -10.85 -24.52
CA ASN A 705 8.06 -11.51 -23.59
C ASN A 705 6.93 -10.57 -23.19
N PHE A 706 7.24 -9.31 -22.85
CA PHE A 706 6.24 -8.26 -22.67
C PHE A 706 6.17 -7.43 -23.96
N CYS A 707 5.01 -7.45 -24.62
CA CYS A 707 4.89 -6.83 -25.94
C CYS A 707 3.52 -6.19 -26.13
N GLY A 708 3.50 -4.89 -26.42
CA GLY A 708 2.31 -4.17 -26.85
C GLY A 708 2.31 -3.98 -28.37
N VAL A 709 1.50 -4.73 -29.10
CA VAL A 709 1.41 -4.61 -30.57
C VAL A 709 0.25 -3.71 -30.95
N ASP A 710 0.53 -2.65 -31.71
CA ASP A 710 -0.50 -1.77 -32.25
C ASP A 710 -0.81 -2.13 -33.70
N MET A 711 -2.07 -2.47 -33.97
CA MET A 711 -2.54 -2.75 -35.33
C MET A 711 -3.69 -1.83 -35.70
N ILE A 712 -3.69 -1.37 -36.96
CA ILE A 712 -4.89 -0.83 -37.58
C ILE A 712 -5.56 -1.97 -38.34
N ILE A 713 -6.84 -2.21 -38.08
CA ILE A 713 -7.60 -3.33 -38.64
C ILE A 713 -8.91 -2.79 -39.21
N ARG A 714 -9.19 -3.03 -40.50
CA ARG A 714 -10.40 -2.56 -41.17
C ARG A 714 -11.67 -3.24 -40.63
N ASP A 715 -11.61 -4.55 -40.40
CA ASP A 715 -12.68 -5.34 -39.78
C ASP A 715 -12.06 -6.41 -38.87
N TYR A 716 -12.07 -6.15 -37.56
CA TYR A 716 -11.49 -7.05 -36.57
C TYR A 716 -12.36 -8.26 -36.22
N HIS A 717 -13.60 -8.33 -36.71
CA HIS A 717 -14.51 -9.47 -36.45
C HIS A 717 -14.29 -10.65 -37.41
N HIS A 718 -13.67 -10.40 -38.56
CA HIS A 718 -13.47 -11.40 -39.60
C HIS A 718 -12.00 -11.48 -40.01
N GLN A 719 -11.59 -12.64 -40.53
CA GLN A 719 -10.25 -12.80 -41.08
C GLN A 719 -9.95 -11.78 -42.21
N PRO A 720 -8.68 -11.37 -42.39
CA PRO A 720 -8.30 -10.49 -43.49
C PRO A 720 -8.57 -11.18 -44.84
N LYS A 721 -9.05 -10.41 -45.83
CA LYS A 721 -9.37 -10.91 -47.17
C LYS A 721 -8.28 -10.60 -48.18
N GLN A 722 -7.52 -9.54 -47.93
CA GLN A 722 -6.45 -9.06 -48.79
C GLN A 722 -5.34 -8.39 -47.97
N GLU A 723 -4.18 -8.23 -48.60
CA GLU A 723 -3.07 -7.46 -48.04
C GLU A 723 -3.50 -5.99 -47.84
N GLY A 724 -3.21 -5.42 -46.67
CA GLY A 724 -3.65 -4.08 -46.28
C GLY A 724 -5.00 -3.99 -45.54
N ASP A 725 -5.72 -5.10 -45.32
CA ASP A 725 -6.88 -5.11 -44.41
C ASP A 725 -6.48 -4.95 -42.93
N TYR A 726 -5.21 -5.21 -42.62
CA TYR A 726 -4.58 -4.84 -41.36
C TYR A 726 -3.17 -4.31 -41.62
N ALA A 727 -2.60 -3.60 -40.64
CA ALA A 727 -1.18 -3.31 -40.58
C ALA A 727 -0.68 -3.18 -39.16
N ILE A 728 0.49 -3.75 -38.86
CA ILE A 728 1.19 -3.50 -37.60
C ILE A 728 1.89 -2.15 -37.71
N ILE A 729 1.47 -1.20 -36.87
CA ILE A 729 1.95 0.17 -36.88
C ILE A 729 3.19 0.31 -36.00
N GLU A 730 3.15 -0.30 -34.82
CA GLU A 730 4.18 -0.20 -33.80
C GLU A 730 4.15 -1.42 -32.88
N ALA A 731 5.28 -1.70 -32.22
CA ALA A 731 5.38 -2.65 -31.12
C ALA A 731 6.15 -1.99 -29.97
N ASN A 732 5.64 -2.09 -28.75
CA ASN A 732 6.16 -1.40 -27.56
C ASN A 732 6.65 -2.41 -26.50
N TYR A 733 7.89 -2.24 -26.03
CA TYR A 733 8.51 -3.15 -25.04
C TYR A 733 8.02 -2.92 -23.61
N ASN A 734 7.58 -1.69 -23.29
CA ASN A 734 6.90 -1.33 -22.04
C ASN A 734 5.44 -0.97 -22.37
N PRO A 735 4.58 -1.97 -22.61
CA PRO A 735 3.18 -1.72 -22.92
C PRO A 735 2.42 -1.18 -21.70
N MET A 736 1.67 -0.10 -21.89
CA MET A 736 0.88 0.51 -20.82
C MET A 736 -0.26 -0.41 -20.35
N ALA A 737 -0.02 -1.16 -19.27
CA ALA A 737 -0.96 -2.15 -18.73
C ALA A 737 -2.27 -1.50 -18.21
N SER A 738 -2.20 -0.26 -17.71
CA SER A 738 -3.37 0.47 -17.19
C SER A 738 -4.53 0.59 -18.18
N LEU A 739 -4.26 0.58 -19.50
CA LEU A 739 -5.29 0.57 -20.56
C LEU A 739 -6.21 -0.65 -20.50
N HIS A 740 -5.67 -1.79 -20.06
CA HIS A 740 -6.33 -3.09 -20.05
C HIS A 740 -6.78 -3.46 -18.63
N LEU A 741 -6.07 -2.99 -17.61
CA LEU A 741 -6.49 -3.09 -16.21
C LEU A 741 -7.77 -2.27 -15.96
N PHE A 742 -7.86 -1.08 -16.55
CA PHE A 742 -8.97 -0.15 -16.30
C PHE A 742 -9.51 0.44 -17.61
N PRO A 743 -10.10 -0.37 -18.50
CA PRO A 743 -10.66 0.14 -19.74
C PRO A 743 -11.84 1.07 -19.43
N GLY A 744 -11.98 2.16 -20.18
CA GLY A 744 -13.13 3.05 -19.99
C GLY A 744 -14.46 2.40 -20.43
N LYS A 745 -14.40 1.33 -21.21
CA LYS A 745 -15.55 0.49 -21.56
C LYS A 745 -15.12 -0.96 -21.80
N GLY A 746 -15.96 -1.92 -21.40
CA GLY A 746 -15.70 -3.36 -21.57
C GLY A 746 -15.08 -3.99 -20.32
N LYS A 747 -14.45 -5.16 -20.47
CA LYS A 747 -13.99 -5.97 -19.34
C LYS A 747 -12.55 -5.62 -18.94
N SER A 748 -12.31 -5.49 -17.64
CA SER A 748 -10.96 -5.40 -17.06
C SER A 748 -10.25 -6.77 -17.11
N HIS A 749 -8.93 -6.77 -17.34
CA HIS A 749 -8.10 -7.97 -17.37
C HIS A 749 -6.96 -7.87 -16.35
N ASP A 750 -6.77 -8.90 -15.52
CA ASP A 750 -5.81 -8.91 -14.41
C ASP A 750 -4.36 -9.20 -14.88
N LEU A 751 -3.78 -8.23 -15.59
CA LEU A 751 -2.45 -8.36 -16.18
C LEU A 751 -1.34 -8.51 -15.14
N SER A 752 -1.51 -7.87 -13.98
CA SER A 752 -0.55 -7.92 -12.88
C SER A 752 -0.43 -9.31 -12.28
N LEU A 753 -1.55 -10.00 -12.06
CA LEU A 753 -1.54 -11.38 -11.60
C LEU A 753 -0.82 -12.32 -12.58
N HIS A 754 -1.11 -12.17 -13.88
CA HIS A 754 -0.41 -12.93 -14.93
C HIS A 754 1.09 -12.65 -14.95
N THR A 755 1.49 -11.40 -14.70
CA THR A 755 2.89 -10.97 -14.60
C THR A 755 3.57 -11.65 -13.42
N LEU A 756 2.97 -11.61 -12.23
CA LEU A 756 3.53 -12.26 -11.04
C LEU A 756 3.67 -13.77 -11.21
N TYR A 757 2.68 -14.41 -11.82
CA TYR A 757 2.72 -15.83 -12.14
C TYR A 757 3.76 -16.23 -13.20
N PHE A 758 4.15 -15.30 -14.06
CA PHE A 758 5.24 -15.50 -15.00
C PHE A 758 6.59 -15.35 -14.31
N LEU A 759 6.71 -14.36 -13.41
CA LEU A 759 7.93 -14.10 -12.63
C LEU A 759 8.19 -15.16 -11.55
N PHE A 760 7.13 -15.64 -10.89
CA PHE A 760 7.18 -16.60 -9.78
C PHE A 760 6.24 -17.78 -10.06
N PRO A 761 6.63 -18.73 -10.94
CA PRO A 761 5.80 -19.89 -11.29
C PRO A 761 5.37 -20.74 -10.09
N GLU A 762 6.16 -20.74 -9.02
CA GLU A 762 5.91 -21.43 -7.76
C GLU A 762 4.66 -20.91 -7.01
N LEU A 763 4.16 -19.72 -7.31
CA LEU A 763 2.89 -19.21 -6.76
C LEU A 763 1.65 -19.95 -7.30
N LYS A 764 1.79 -20.72 -8.40
CA LYS A 764 0.70 -21.52 -8.96
C LYS A 764 0.57 -22.91 -8.31
N ALA A 765 1.58 -23.33 -7.56
CA ALA A 765 1.66 -24.64 -6.93
C ALA A 765 0.88 -24.65 -5.61
#